data_AF-A0AAD2HJU5-F1
#
_entry.id   AF-A0AAD2HJU5-F1
#
_cell.length_a   1.000
_cell.length_b   1.000
_cell.length_c   1.000
_cell.angle_alpha   90.00
_cell.angle_beta   90.00
_cell.angle_gamma   90.00
#
_symmetry.space_group_name_H-M   'P 1'
#
loop_
_entity.id
_entity.type
_entity.pdbx_description
1 polymer ?
#
loop_
_entity_poly.entity_id
_entity_poly.type
_entity_poly.pdbx_seq_one_letter_code
_entity_poly.pdbx_strand_id
1 'polypeptide(L)'
;MPITGSIYETAGDDAPYFRSLEELDSWAPRPHPPLDGVLKFTARMPSEAPNASGKLLVCHDYKGGYTESPFSLGYSFNFWWMADIFIYFSHHRITIPPPGWITAAHRQGVKMLGTLIFEGGSENDCLRLLVGQLPQSKTGPALQSTEFRSLPLSPHYARLLAQLAQQRGFDGYLLNFECPLAGGMEQTRGVAAWIALLREELRDRVGSHSEVIWYDSVVVTGQLAWQDRLNAFNLPFFLPSTGFFTNYTWPPSYTARTTEYLLSTSKPLRDVFVGIDVFGRGSHGGGGFGIYKALEHIAPLSTAIFGQGWTWENTQDDAGFTWEGWFGDDRRLWTGLRPGEQVPVPPVKPNRPGEPACSHGDFLPVKSFFAHHPSSVPFHTTFCPGVGRGWWVNGVRVFERAEGWTDLDKQTSVGNLVWPYPVPEWEDGECDIALPSVVSEITLDDAWNGGSSLRLRVQAPKGDSAEPAFRSIRIPVHSVILDSSEVHEASVWYKLEREDPNVDLDIALSFKGVDVATAETTASLPGGWTRLCVRIEAGTASVSEAGLVISIVSEDASKPLNFSLLLGQLDVARAKCHQPSLIWADFSGTGLDGTLTWETAVTFAPLSGLTLTGPEDPNPAWPTFDDAVLPAFLYFNIFAQYRASVQAARQPSDASWIGTSGYAGRARTFEVAAANLPFDRPAGGIVTFYVQGVTDRGEVLGWDRSVFVDVAC
;
A
#
# COMPACT_ATOMS: atom_id res chain seq x y z
N MET A 1 -9.23 12.16 2.51
CA MET A 1 -9.12 12.85 1.21
C MET A 1 -9.56 11.81 0.16
N PRO A 2 -10.15 12.18 -0.98
CA PRO A 2 -10.39 13.54 -1.46
C PRO A 2 -11.24 14.38 -0.50
N ILE A 3 -11.15 15.71 -0.65
CA ILE A 3 -12.06 16.69 -0.04
C ILE A 3 -12.45 17.75 -1.08
N THR A 4 -13.56 18.40 -0.82
CA THR A 4 -13.97 19.62 -1.53
C THR A 4 -13.11 20.82 -1.17
N GLY A 5 -13.07 21.83 -2.05
CA GLY A 5 -12.32 23.07 -1.83
C GLY A 5 -10.80 22.92 -2.06
N SER A 6 -9.98 23.68 -1.33
CA SER A 6 -8.53 23.71 -1.55
C SER A 6 -7.71 23.88 -0.27
N ILE A 7 -8.38 23.85 0.89
CA ILE A 7 -7.75 24.03 2.19
C ILE A 7 -7.70 22.66 2.85
N TYR A 8 -6.51 22.22 3.23
CA TYR A 8 -6.35 21.04 4.06
C TYR A 8 -5.88 21.48 5.44
N GLU A 9 -6.66 21.15 6.47
CA GLU A 9 -6.28 21.35 7.86
C GLU A 9 -5.80 20.01 8.43
N THR A 10 -4.59 19.99 8.97
CA THR A 10 -4.06 18.83 9.67
C THR A 10 -4.72 18.72 11.05
N ALA A 11 -5.33 17.56 11.32
CA ALA A 11 -5.84 17.22 12.65
C ALA A 11 -4.67 17.07 13.64
N GLY A 12 -4.33 18.13 14.37
CA GLY A 12 -3.39 18.11 15.49
C GLY A 12 -1.91 18.41 15.14
N ASP A 13 -1.08 18.42 16.19
CA ASP A 13 0.35 18.78 16.18
C ASP A 13 1.27 17.63 15.71
N ASP A 14 0.78 16.73 14.87
CA ASP A 14 1.53 15.55 14.46
C ASP A 14 2.63 15.93 13.45
N ALA A 15 3.85 16.14 13.96
CA ALA A 15 5.00 16.48 13.14
C ALA A 15 5.23 15.40 12.07
N PRO A 16 5.36 15.78 10.77
CA PRO A 16 5.56 14.83 9.68
C PRO A 16 6.96 14.20 9.69
N TYR A 17 7.93 14.85 10.34
CA TYR A 17 9.31 14.40 10.49
C TYR A 17 10.00 15.18 11.62
N PHE A 18 11.23 14.81 11.96
CA PHE A 18 12.10 15.60 12.85
C PHE A 18 13.43 15.90 12.15
N ARG A 19 13.92 17.14 12.27
CA ARG A 19 15.20 17.60 11.70
C ARG A 19 16.40 17.28 12.58
N SER A 20 16.18 17.02 13.86
CA SER A 20 17.22 16.66 14.82
C SER A 20 16.66 15.77 15.94
N LEU A 21 17.56 15.16 16.70
CA LEU A 21 17.16 14.42 17.91
C LEU A 21 16.64 15.33 19.04
N GLU A 22 16.98 16.63 19.00
CA GLU A 22 16.47 17.63 19.93
C GLU A 22 15.01 18.01 19.65
N GLU A 23 14.60 18.07 18.38
CA GLU A 23 13.19 18.23 18.03
C GLU A 23 12.36 17.03 18.53
N LEU A 24 12.90 15.80 18.42
CA LEU A 24 12.23 14.61 18.98
C LEU A 24 12.08 14.69 20.51
N ASP A 25 13.11 15.16 21.22
CA ASP A 25 13.03 15.39 22.67
C ASP A 25 12.01 16.46 23.06
N SER A 26 11.75 17.42 22.17
CA SER A 26 10.72 18.45 22.38
C SER A 26 9.30 17.88 22.16
N TRP A 27 9.18 16.87 21.30
CA TRP A 27 7.92 16.16 21.04
C TRP A 27 7.55 15.17 22.16
N ALA A 28 8.53 14.45 22.70
CA ALA A 28 8.35 13.33 23.62
C ALA A 28 7.56 13.59 24.93
N PRO A 29 7.62 14.77 25.58
CA PRO A 29 6.96 15.00 26.87
C PRO A 29 5.44 15.05 26.80
N ARG A 30 4.87 15.24 25.61
CA ARG A 30 3.41 15.33 25.41
C ARG A 30 2.82 13.92 25.18
N PRO A 31 1.62 13.63 25.71
CA PRO A 31 0.93 12.37 25.40
C PRO A 31 0.47 12.37 23.94
N HIS A 32 0.85 11.34 23.20
CA HIS A 32 0.45 11.12 21.80
C HIS A 32 -0.26 9.78 21.71
N PRO A 33 -1.60 9.73 21.64
CA PRO A 33 -2.32 8.47 21.46
C PRO A 33 -1.97 7.86 20.10
N PRO A 34 -1.89 6.51 19.98
CA PRO A 34 -1.70 5.86 18.69
C PRO A 34 -2.77 6.28 17.67
N LEU A 35 -2.36 6.39 16.41
CA LEU A 35 -3.28 6.60 15.30
C LEU A 35 -4.20 5.38 15.14
N ASP A 36 -5.52 5.60 15.09
CA ASP A 36 -6.52 4.54 15.04
C ASP A 36 -7.05 4.26 13.61
N GLY A 37 -6.69 5.10 12.64
CA GLY A 37 -7.03 4.95 11.23
C GLY A 37 -5.90 4.37 10.37
N VAL A 38 -4.74 4.07 10.95
CA VAL A 38 -3.66 3.36 10.24
C VAL A 38 -3.91 1.86 10.32
N LEU A 39 -3.98 1.20 9.17
CA LEU A 39 -4.20 -0.26 9.12
C LEU A 39 -3.02 -0.98 9.78
N LYS A 40 -3.29 -1.98 10.62
CA LYS A 40 -2.23 -2.77 11.28
C LYS A 40 -1.57 -3.72 10.29
N PHE A 41 -0.25 -3.92 10.43
CA PHE A 41 0.48 -4.89 9.63
C PHE A 41 -0.04 -6.31 9.89
N THR A 42 -0.32 -7.03 8.80
CA THR A 42 -0.61 -8.47 8.82
C THR A 42 0.34 -9.14 7.85
N ALA A 43 1.13 -10.10 8.35
CA ALA A 43 2.07 -10.82 7.51
C ALA A 43 1.34 -11.66 6.45
N ARG A 44 1.92 -11.72 5.25
CA ARG A 44 1.50 -12.64 4.20
C ARG A 44 1.78 -14.09 4.63
N MET A 45 0.95 -15.02 4.17
CA MET A 45 1.26 -16.43 4.31
C MET A 45 2.56 -16.76 3.55
N PRO A 46 3.43 -17.62 4.10
CA PRO A 46 4.62 -18.08 3.39
C PRO A 46 4.22 -18.74 2.08
N SER A 47 4.86 -18.36 0.97
CA SER A 47 4.75 -19.13 -0.27
C SER A 47 5.39 -20.50 -0.07
N GLU A 48 4.69 -21.58 -0.46
CA GLU A 48 5.21 -22.95 -0.40
C GLU A 48 6.32 -23.21 -1.46
N ALA A 49 6.45 -22.32 -2.45
CA ALA A 49 7.50 -22.45 -3.44
C ALA A 49 8.88 -22.20 -2.79
N PRO A 50 9.90 -23.04 -3.07
CA PRO A 50 11.26 -22.74 -2.69
C PRO A 50 11.69 -21.47 -3.44
N ASN A 51 11.61 -20.32 -2.75
CA ASN A 51 12.05 -19.04 -3.30
C ASN A 51 13.57 -19.12 -3.54
N ALA A 52 13.95 -19.44 -4.78
CA ALA A 52 15.32 -19.28 -5.26
C ALA A 52 15.74 -17.80 -5.29
N SER A 53 14.76 -16.88 -5.27
CA SER A 53 14.93 -15.43 -5.17
C SER A 53 14.87 -14.95 -3.71
N GLY A 54 15.70 -13.97 -3.35
CA GLY A 54 15.60 -13.28 -2.07
C GLY A 54 14.36 -12.38 -1.98
N LYS A 55 14.29 -11.60 -0.90
CA LYS A 55 13.23 -10.60 -0.66
C LYS A 55 13.42 -9.37 -1.57
N LEU A 56 12.34 -8.63 -1.79
CA LEU A 56 12.38 -7.31 -2.41
C LEU A 56 12.12 -6.20 -1.40
N LEU A 57 13.07 -5.29 -1.30
CA LEU A 57 12.95 -4.02 -0.58
C LEU A 57 12.87 -2.88 -1.59
N VAL A 58 11.95 -1.95 -1.37
CA VAL A 58 11.79 -0.73 -2.19
C VAL A 58 12.08 0.49 -1.31
N CYS A 59 13.09 1.27 -1.65
CA CYS A 59 13.50 2.46 -0.91
C CYS A 59 13.08 3.72 -1.68
N HIS A 60 11.95 4.29 -1.25
CA HIS A 60 11.24 5.38 -1.90
C HIS A 60 11.88 6.74 -1.58
N ASP A 61 13.01 7.00 -2.21
CA ASP A 61 13.53 8.36 -2.37
C ASP A 61 12.84 9.01 -3.57
N TYR A 62 11.78 9.76 -3.30
CA TYR A 62 11.00 10.47 -4.30
C TYR A 62 10.97 11.96 -3.92
N LYS A 63 11.76 12.76 -4.63
CA LYS A 63 11.90 14.21 -4.42
C LYS A 63 12.17 14.62 -2.97
N GLY A 64 12.89 13.79 -2.20
CA GLY A 64 13.19 14.05 -0.79
C GLY A 64 12.04 13.82 0.20
N GLY A 65 10.90 13.28 -0.25
CA GLY A 65 9.73 12.93 0.55
C GLY A 65 8.76 14.10 0.83
N TYR A 66 7.54 13.77 1.26
CA TYR A 66 6.46 14.70 1.65
C TYR A 66 6.06 15.70 0.56
N THR A 67 6.01 15.24 -0.70
CA THR A 67 5.71 16.08 -1.88
C THR A 67 4.32 15.85 -2.45
N GLU A 68 3.57 14.89 -1.90
CA GLU A 68 2.24 14.53 -2.34
C GLU A 68 1.27 15.68 -2.05
N SER A 69 0.73 16.27 -3.11
CA SER A 69 -0.38 17.21 -3.01
C SER A 69 -1.69 16.43 -3.03
N PRO A 70 -2.56 16.60 -2.04
CA PRO A 70 -3.83 15.89 -2.04
C PRO A 70 -4.86 16.48 -3.01
N PHE A 71 -4.51 17.59 -3.69
CA PHE A 71 -5.35 18.31 -4.66
C PHE A 71 -4.88 18.17 -6.10
N SER A 72 -3.98 17.23 -6.38
CA SER A 72 -3.56 16.88 -7.73
C SER A 72 -3.27 15.40 -7.86
N LEU A 73 -3.23 14.88 -9.08
CA LEU A 73 -2.67 13.55 -9.35
C LEU A 73 -1.17 13.52 -9.00
N GLY A 74 -0.75 12.52 -8.24
CA GLY A 74 0.63 12.32 -7.82
C GLY A 74 1.14 10.91 -8.11
N TYR A 75 2.42 10.70 -7.78
CA TYR A 75 3.03 9.37 -7.80
C TYR A 75 2.39 8.46 -6.73
N SER A 76 2.19 7.20 -7.08
CA SER A 76 1.70 6.16 -6.18
C SER A 76 2.36 4.83 -6.52
N PHE A 77 2.95 4.13 -5.57
CA PHE A 77 3.46 2.78 -5.83
C PHE A 77 2.30 1.78 -5.79
N ASN A 78 2.11 0.96 -6.82
CA ASN A 78 0.94 0.07 -6.93
C ASN A 78 1.29 -1.43 -6.88
N PHE A 79 2.55 -1.78 -7.09
CA PHE A 79 3.00 -3.14 -7.32
C PHE A 79 3.44 -3.87 -6.03
N TRP A 80 2.70 -3.63 -4.95
CA TRP A 80 3.01 -4.08 -3.60
C TRP A 80 3.16 -5.60 -3.47
N TRP A 81 2.43 -6.38 -4.27
CA TRP A 81 2.42 -7.86 -4.21
C TRP A 81 3.75 -8.53 -4.56
N MET A 82 4.78 -7.75 -4.95
CA MET A 82 6.16 -8.24 -5.14
C MET A 82 7.11 -7.78 -4.04
N ALA A 83 6.78 -6.71 -3.30
CA ALA A 83 7.64 -6.14 -2.27
C ALA A 83 7.40 -6.82 -0.92
N ASP A 84 8.46 -6.99 -0.13
CA ASP A 84 8.41 -7.43 1.27
C ASP A 84 8.50 -6.24 2.22
N ILE A 85 9.31 -5.25 1.86
CA ILE A 85 9.63 -4.07 2.67
C ILE A 85 9.58 -2.84 1.79
N PHE A 86 8.97 -1.76 2.28
CA PHE A 86 8.98 -0.44 1.67
C PHE A 86 9.54 0.56 2.69
N ILE A 87 10.56 1.32 2.29
CA ILE A 87 11.13 2.39 3.11
C ILE A 87 10.63 3.71 2.53
N TYR A 88 9.92 4.49 3.35
CA TYR A 88 9.67 5.90 3.03
C TYR A 88 10.95 6.68 3.36
N PHE A 89 11.64 7.12 2.32
CA PHE A 89 12.95 7.76 2.46
C PHE A 89 12.83 9.27 2.28
N SER A 90 13.57 9.98 3.12
CA SER A 90 13.66 11.44 3.11
C SER A 90 14.98 11.86 3.78
N HIS A 91 15.42 13.07 3.50
CA HIS A 91 16.64 13.67 4.07
C HIS A 91 16.40 14.36 5.42
N HIS A 92 15.33 13.99 6.13
CA HIS A 92 15.10 14.44 7.51
C HIS A 92 15.68 13.44 8.50
N ARG A 93 16.35 13.93 9.57
CA ARG A 93 16.99 13.12 10.63
C ARG A 93 16.12 11.93 11.01
N ILE A 94 14.83 12.16 11.25
CA ILE A 94 13.84 11.12 11.47
C ILE A 94 12.71 11.32 10.48
N THR A 95 12.64 10.41 9.52
CA THR A 95 11.55 10.32 8.55
C THR A 95 10.44 9.43 9.11
N ILE A 96 9.21 9.96 9.16
CA ILE A 96 8.00 9.23 9.54
C ILE A 96 7.18 8.97 8.27
N PRO A 97 6.92 7.72 7.88
CA PRO A 97 6.06 7.42 6.73
C PRO A 97 4.66 8.04 6.91
N PRO A 98 4.08 8.70 5.90
CA PRO A 98 2.72 9.24 6.02
C PRO A 98 1.68 8.13 6.24
N PRO A 99 0.59 8.38 7.01
CA PRO A 99 -0.42 7.38 7.33
C PRO A 99 -1.00 6.64 6.12
N GLY A 100 -1.29 7.36 5.02
CA GLY A 100 -1.79 6.75 3.79
C GLY A 100 -0.82 5.75 3.15
N TRP A 101 0.49 6.03 3.18
CA TRP A 101 1.52 5.11 2.69
C TRP A 101 1.62 3.85 3.57
N ILE A 102 1.56 4.02 4.89
CA ILE A 102 1.55 2.89 5.84
C ILE A 102 0.34 2.00 5.57
N THR A 103 -0.86 2.60 5.51
CA THR A 103 -2.10 1.87 5.24
C THR A 103 -2.05 1.14 3.88
N ALA A 104 -1.57 1.79 2.83
CA ALA A 104 -1.41 1.17 1.51
C ALA A 104 -0.50 -0.07 1.54
N ALA A 105 0.66 0.03 2.21
CA ALA A 105 1.61 -1.07 2.35
C ALA A 105 1.03 -2.21 3.19
N HIS A 106 0.47 -1.90 4.36
CA HIS A 106 -0.08 -2.87 5.30
C HIS A 106 -1.30 -3.61 4.72
N ARG A 107 -2.11 -2.95 3.90
CA ARG A 107 -3.24 -3.56 3.17
C ARG A 107 -2.77 -4.69 2.25
N GLN A 108 -1.52 -4.61 1.80
CA GLN A 108 -0.89 -5.61 0.93
C GLN A 108 0.06 -6.52 1.70
N GLY A 109 0.16 -6.40 3.03
CA GLY A 109 1.09 -7.18 3.85
C GLY A 109 2.57 -6.84 3.63
N VAL A 110 2.87 -5.60 3.24
CA VAL A 110 4.23 -5.06 3.09
C VAL A 110 4.60 -4.26 4.32
N LYS A 111 5.81 -4.45 4.85
CA LYS A 111 6.29 -3.65 5.98
C LYS A 111 6.64 -2.23 5.53
N MET A 112 6.27 -1.22 6.29
CA MET A 112 6.59 0.19 6.04
C MET A 112 7.62 0.69 7.06
N LEU A 113 8.79 1.12 6.59
CA LEU A 113 9.86 1.65 7.44
C LEU A 113 10.05 3.15 7.22
N GLY A 114 10.35 3.86 8.31
CA GLY A 114 10.91 5.20 8.25
C GLY A 114 12.43 5.16 8.03
N THR A 115 13.07 6.32 8.17
CA THR A 115 14.52 6.46 8.04
C THR A 115 15.09 7.26 9.21
N LEU A 116 16.16 6.76 9.83
CA LEU A 116 17.05 7.53 10.71
C LEU A 116 18.34 7.79 9.94
N ILE A 117 18.56 9.04 9.54
CA ILE A 117 19.69 9.43 8.69
C ILE A 117 20.65 10.36 9.42
N PHE A 118 21.95 10.17 9.23
CA PHE A 118 23.02 11.06 9.66
C PHE A 118 23.90 11.48 8.49
N GLU A 119 23.65 12.67 7.95
CA GLU A 119 24.38 13.21 6.80
C GLU A 119 24.95 14.61 7.11
N GLY A 120 26.02 15.00 6.42
CA GLY A 120 26.67 16.30 6.65
C GLY A 120 27.20 16.45 8.08
N GLY A 121 27.11 17.67 8.65
CA GLY A 121 27.62 18.04 9.98
C GLY A 121 26.84 17.47 11.17
N SER A 122 26.49 16.18 11.10
CA SER A 122 25.63 15.46 12.05
C SER A 122 26.39 14.81 13.20
N GLU A 123 27.70 15.01 13.33
CA GLU A 123 28.57 14.28 14.28
C GLU A 123 28.14 14.45 15.74
N ASN A 124 27.66 15.64 16.10
CA ASN A 124 27.13 15.93 17.44
C ASN A 124 25.84 15.13 17.72
N ASP A 125 24.95 15.02 16.74
CA ASP A 125 23.72 14.24 16.85
C ASP A 125 24.02 12.74 16.92
N CYS A 126 25.05 12.24 16.22
CA CYS A 126 25.51 10.86 16.35
C CYS A 126 26.01 10.55 17.76
N LEU A 127 26.69 11.49 18.42
CA LEU A 127 27.09 11.33 19.83
C LEU A 127 25.88 11.41 20.76
N ARG A 128 24.97 12.37 20.51
CA ARG A 128 23.71 12.51 21.25
C ARG A 128 22.89 11.23 21.21
N LEU A 129 22.82 10.54 20.08
CA LEU A 129 22.16 9.25 19.93
C LEU A 129 22.61 8.24 21.00
N LEU A 130 23.92 8.19 21.26
CA LEU A 130 24.52 7.23 22.19
C LEU A 130 24.37 7.67 23.64
N VAL A 131 24.52 8.96 23.94
CA VAL A 131 24.50 9.43 25.35
C VAL A 131 23.11 9.82 25.84
N GLY A 132 22.13 9.91 24.95
CA GLY A 132 20.76 10.31 25.25
C GLY A 132 20.59 11.83 25.44
N GLN A 133 19.44 12.23 25.97
CA GLN A 133 19.17 13.62 26.30
C GLN A 133 20.07 14.09 27.44
N LEU A 134 21.01 14.99 27.15
CA LEU A 134 21.87 15.59 28.16
C LEU A 134 21.13 16.74 28.87
N PRO A 135 20.91 16.68 30.18
CA PRO A 135 20.33 17.82 30.91
C PRO A 135 21.32 18.99 30.94
N GLN A 136 20.81 20.22 30.91
CA GLN A 136 21.60 21.39 31.29
C GLN A 136 21.84 21.36 32.81
N SER A 137 22.85 20.60 33.23
CA SER A 137 23.25 20.51 34.64
C SER A 137 23.82 21.84 35.12
N LYS A 138 23.20 22.43 36.15
CA LYS A 138 23.73 23.61 36.85
C LYS A 138 24.91 23.30 37.78
N THR A 139 25.16 22.01 38.04
CA THR A 139 26.13 21.53 39.04
C THR A 139 27.38 20.88 38.41
N GLY A 140 27.52 20.94 37.08
CA GLY A 140 28.64 20.37 36.34
C GLY A 140 28.40 18.92 35.87
N PRO A 141 29.35 18.35 35.09
CA PRO A 141 29.25 16.98 34.58
C PRO A 141 29.46 15.95 35.69
N ALA A 142 28.91 14.73 35.52
CA ALA A 142 29.22 13.60 36.39
C ALA A 142 30.70 13.23 36.30
N LEU A 143 31.27 12.70 37.40
CA LEU A 143 32.64 12.17 37.40
C LEU A 143 32.74 11.04 36.36
N GLN A 144 33.66 11.17 35.41
CA GLN A 144 33.98 10.09 34.49
C GLN A 144 34.71 8.99 35.27
N SER A 145 34.21 7.75 35.19
CA SER A 145 34.94 6.61 35.73
C SER A 145 36.26 6.46 34.97
N THR A 146 37.36 6.36 35.71
CA THR A 146 38.69 6.08 35.14
C THR A 146 38.89 4.60 34.81
N GLU A 147 37.97 3.72 35.23
CA GLU A 147 38.06 2.27 35.02
C GLU A 147 37.66 1.85 33.60
N PHE A 148 36.77 2.60 32.92
CA PHE A 148 36.27 2.26 31.58
C PHE A 148 36.44 3.45 30.62
N ARG A 149 37.21 3.26 29.55
CA ARG A 149 37.42 4.25 28.47
C ARG A 149 36.38 4.16 27.34
N SER A 150 35.15 3.73 27.64
CA SER A 150 34.07 3.57 26.64
C SER A 150 33.02 4.66 26.78
N LEU A 151 32.39 5.04 25.66
CA LEU A 151 31.25 5.97 25.68
C LEU A 151 30.06 5.35 26.43
N PRO A 152 29.37 6.10 27.32
CA PRO A 152 28.15 5.61 27.94
C PRO A 152 27.06 5.43 26.88
N LEU A 153 26.32 4.33 26.98
CA LEU A 153 25.24 3.99 26.06
C LEU A 153 23.88 4.16 26.76
N SER A 154 23.03 5.01 26.20
CA SER A 154 21.70 5.33 26.67
C SER A 154 20.64 4.69 25.74
N PRO A 155 19.59 4.06 26.30
CA PRO A 155 18.47 3.55 25.52
C PRO A 155 17.44 4.64 25.14
N HIS A 156 17.67 5.90 25.54
CA HIS A 156 16.69 6.99 25.41
C HIS A 156 16.10 7.12 24.00
N TYR A 157 16.95 7.28 22.98
CA TYR A 157 16.48 7.43 21.61
C TYR A 157 15.95 6.14 21.00
N ALA A 158 16.46 4.98 21.40
CA ALA A 158 15.90 3.69 20.99
C ALA A 158 14.43 3.57 21.44
N ARG A 159 14.14 3.96 22.69
CA ARG A 159 12.77 4.00 23.24
C ARG A 159 11.88 5.00 22.54
N LEU A 160 12.36 6.22 22.30
CA LEU A 160 11.57 7.25 21.63
C LEU A 160 11.25 6.88 20.19
N LEU A 161 12.20 6.31 19.45
CA LEU A 161 11.98 5.84 18.09
C LEU A 161 10.99 4.65 18.05
N ALA A 162 11.07 3.72 19.00
CA ALA A 162 10.11 2.62 19.12
C ALA A 162 8.71 3.11 19.51
N GLN A 163 8.62 4.09 20.41
CA GLN A 163 7.36 4.75 20.78
C GLN A 163 6.75 5.48 19.59
N LEU A 164 7.57 6.20 18.80
CA LEU A 164 7.13 6.89 17.61
C LEU A 164 6.60 5.91 16.55
N ALA A 165 7.32 4.81 16.31
CA ALA A 165 6.89 3.76 15.39
C ALA A 165 5.55 3.13 15.81
N GLN A 166 5.39 2.79 17.09
CA GLN A 166 4.13 2.29 17.66
C GLN A 166 2.99 3.31 17.52
N GLN A 167 3.26 4.57 17.82
CA GLN A 167 2.23 5.61 17.85
C GLN A 167 1.76 5.96 16.42
N ARG A 168 2.68 5.98 15.44
CA ARG A 168 2.38 6.27 14.03
C ARG A 168 1.98 5.03 13.23
N GLY A 169 2.25 3.83 13.74
CA GLY A 169 1.83 2.55 13.18
C GLY A 169 2.75 1.97 12.11
N PHE A 170 4.04 2.33 12.06
CA PHE A 170 5.01 1.79 11.08
C PHE A 170 6.03 0.84 11.73
N ASP A 171 6.77 0.08 10.92
CA ASP A 171 7.40 -1.17 11.35
C ASP A 171 8.89 -1.07 11.72
N GLY A 172 9.47 0.13 11.73
CA GLY A 172 10.87 0.35 12.10
C GLY A 172 11.61 1.28 11.15
N TYR A 173 12.93 1.08 11.01
CA TYR A 173 13.81 2.09 10.41
C TYR A 173 14.93 1.51 9.53
N LEU A 174 15.19 2.21 8.41
CA LEU A 174 16.51 2.24 7.79
C LEU A 174 17.44 3.13 8.62
N LEU A 175 18.66 2.65 8.88
CA LEU A 175 19.72 3.38 9.53
C LEU A 175 20.77 3.79 8.50
N ASN A 176 20.82 5.07 8.16
CA ASN A 176 21.68 5.61 7.12
C ASN A 176 22.72 6.59 7.70
N PHE A 177 23.93 6.13 8.01
CA PHE A 177 24.97 6.92 8.68
C PHE A 177 25.99 7.46 7.69
N GLU A 178 25.60 8.46 6.91
CA GLU A 178 26.36 9.18 5.88
C GLU A 178 27.25 10.33 6.44
N CYS A 179 27.84 10.14 7.62
CA CYS A 179 28.85 11.06 8.17
C CYS A 179 29.89 10.31 9.02
N PRO A 180 31.17 10.74 9.04
CA PRO A 180 32.20 10.11 9.86
C PRO A 180 31.89 10.13 11.36
N LEU A 181 32.22 9.05 12.06
CA LEU A 181 32.13 8.93 13.51
C LEU A 181 33.47 9.32 14.15
N ALA A 182 33.58 10.58 14.59
CA ALA A 182 34.82 11.16 15.13
C ALA A 182 35.37 10.43 16.38
N GLY A 183 34.52 9.72 17.13
CA GLY A 183 34.93 8.87 18.26
C GLY A 183 35.52 7.51 17.84
N GLY A 184 35.70 7.26 16.55
CA GLY A 184 36.38 6.10 16.00
C GLY A 184 35.78 4.77 16.46
N MET A 185 36.65 3.79 16.75
CA MET A 185 36.24 2.43 17.11
C MET A 185 35.36 2.33 18.38
N GLU A 186 35.52 3.28 19.32
CA GLU A 186 34.69 3.30 20.53
C GLU A 186 33.27 3.77 20.23
N GLN A 187 33.12 4.77 19.37
CA GLN A 187 31.81 5.24 18.92
C GLN A 187 31.11 4.21 18.03
N THR A 188 31.83 3.57 17.10
CA THR A 188 31.25 2.52 16.24
C THR A 188 30.77 1.32 17.05
N ARG A 189 31.54 0.91 18.08
CA ARG A 189 31.10 -0.12 19.03
C ARG A 189 29.83 0.29 19.79
N GLY A 190 29.75 1.57 20.20
CA GLY A 190 28.55 2.14 20.82
C GLY A 190 27.35 2.10 19.89
N VAL A 191 27.51 2.47 18.61
CA VAL A 191 26.46 2.39 17.58
C VAL A 191 25.99 0.95 17.38
N ALA A 192 26.89 -0.02 17.24
CA ALA A 192 26.51 -1.43 17.11
C ALA A 192 25.68 -1.93 18.31
N ALA A 193 26.05 -1.55 19.54
CA ALA A 193 25.26 -1.87 20.72
C ALA A 193 23.92 -1.12 20.76
N TRP A 194 23.88 0.14 20.30
CA TRP A 194 22.65 0.93 20.21
C TRP A 194 21.65 0.34 19.20
N ILE A 195 22.12 -0.19 18.07
CA ILE A 195 21.29 -0.90 17.08
C ILE A 195 20.57 -2.08 17.74
N ALA A 196 21.28 -2.84 18.60
CA ALA A 196 20.66 -3.93 19.34
C ALA A 196 19.56 -3.40 20.27
N LEU A 197 19.80 -2.31 21.01
CA LEU A 197 18.77 -1.67 21.85
C LEU A 197 17.55 -1.25 21.04
N LEU A 198 17.75 -0.59 19.89
CA LEU A 198 16.65 -0.19 19.01
C LEU A 198 15.82 -1.39 18.55
N ARG A 199 16.47 -2.46 18.11
CA ARG A 199 15.78 -3.69 17.68
C ARG A 199 14.92 -4.27 18.80
N GLU A 200 15.45 -4.37 20.01
CA GLU A 200 14.70 -4.93 21.15
C GLU A 200 13.51 -4.03 21.53
N GLU A 201 13.72 -2.70 21.62
CA GLU A 201 12.64 -1.76 21.93
C GLU A 201 11.53 -1.76 20.86
N LEU A 202 11.89 -1.84 19.57
CA LEU A 202 10.92 -1.97 18.48
C LEU A 202 10.16 -3.29 18.54
N ARG A 203 10.85 -4.40 18.79
CA ARG A 203 10.21 -5.72 18.91
C ARG A 203 9.17 -5.72 20.04
N ASP A 204 9.49 -5.09 21.16
CA ASP A 204 8.62 -5.05 22.34
C ASP A 204 7.42 -4.10 22.14
N ARG A 205 7.57 -3.01 21.37
CA ARG A 205 6.52 -1.98 21.18
C ARG A 205 5.66 -2.17 19.94
N VAL A 206 6.27 -2.56 18.82
CA VAL A 206 5.64 -2.67 17.50
C VAL A 206 5.29 -4.13 17.22
N GLY A 207 6.21 -5.04 17.53
CA GLY A 207 6.01 -6.48 17.42
C GLY A 207 7.19 -7.21 16.79
N SER A 208 7.10 -8.54 16.76
CA SER A 208 8.14 -9.43 16.22
C SER A 208 8.45 -9.22 14.74
N HIS A 209 7.58 -8.54 14.01
CA HIS A 209 7.75 -8.21 12.60
C HIS A 209 8.60 -6.95 12.35
N SER A 210 8.91 -6.16 13.39
CA SER A 210 9.67 -4.92 13.22
C SER A 210 11.06 -5.12 12.61
N GLU A 211 11.55 -4.11 11.90
CA GLU A 211 12.80 -4.16 11.15
C GLU A 211 13.74 -2.99 11.51
N VAL A 212 15.03 -3.29 11.61
CA VAL A 212 16.13 -2.34 11.74
C VAL A 212 17.17 -2.69 10.67
N ILE A 213 17.25 -1.89 9.62
CA ILE A 213 18.12 -2.19 8.47
C ILE A 213 19.32 -1.26 8.48
N TRP A 214 20.53 -1.81 8.50
CA TRP A 214 21.75 -1.01 8.41
C TRP A 214 22.15 -0.77 6.96
N TYR A 215 22.36 0.49 6.57
CA TYR A 215 22.94 0.85 5.28
C TYR A 215 24.47 0.81 5.32
N ASP A 216 25.09 0.21 4.31
CA ASP A 216 26.54 0.11 4.12
C ASP A 216 27.21 1.47 3.97
N SER A 217 27.54 2.10 5.10
CA SER A 217 27.98 3.50 5.18
C SER A 217 29.30 3.62 5.95
N VAL A 218 29.24 3.93 7.25
CA VAL A 218 30.44 3.96 8.10
C VAL A 218 30.96 2.56 8.40
N VAL A 219 32.28 2.42 8.44
CA VAL A 219 32.97 1.17 8.79
C VAL A 219 33.41 1.16 10.26
N VAL A 220 33.89 0.00 10.73
CA VAL A 220 34.34 -0.23 12.13
C VAL A 220 35.34 0.80 12.66
N THR A 221 36.10 1.46 11.79
CA THR A 221 37.05 2.53 12.17
C THR A 221 36.39 3.90 12.39
N GLY A 222 35.12 4.05 12.01
CA GLY A 222 34.35 5.30 12.05
C GLY A 222 34.42 6.12 10.77
N GLN A 223 35.20 5.69 9.78
CA GLN A 223 35.26 6.34 8.48
C GLN A 223 33.99 6.06 7.67
N LEU A 224 33.48 7.09 6.97
CA LEU A 224 32.46 6.90 5.95
C LEU A 224 33.10 6.25 4.73
N ALA A 225 32.83 4.97 4.50
CA ALA A 225 33.49 4.19 3.45
C ALA A 225 32.59 3.02 3.03
N TRP A 226 31.70 3.25 2.08
CA TRP A 226 30.86 2.21 1.48
C TRP A 226 31.72 1.06 0.95
N GLN A 227 31.34 -0.18 1.27
CA GLN A 227 32.09 -1.36 0.87
C GLN A 227 31.52 -2.02 -0.38
N ASP A 228 30.29 -1.65 -0.75
CA ASP A 228 29.46 -2.23 -1.80
C ASP A 228 29.17 -3.73 -1.61
N ARG A 229 29.47 -4.27 -0.42
CA ARG A 229 29.30 -5.67 -0.04
C ARG A 229 29.38 -5.85 1.46
N LEU A 230 28.86 -6.96 1.97
CA LEU A 230 29.11 -7.36 3.35
C LEU A 230 30.55 -7.85 3.51
N ASN A 231 31.25 -7.36 4.54
CA ASN A 231 32.57 -7.83 4.93
C ASN A 231 32.87 -7.50 6.41
N ALA A 232 34.09 -7.78 6.87
CA ALA A 232 34.47 -7.58 8.27
C ALA A 232 34.41 -6.12 8.76
N PHE A 233 34.48 -5.14 7.85
CA PHE A 233 34.46 -3.72 8.19
C PHE A 233 33.05 -3.21 8.55
N ASN A 234 31.99 -3.82 8.03
CA ASN A 234 30.60 -3.43 8.28
C ASN A 234 29.77 -4.51 9.02
N LEU A 235 30.28 -5.74 9.13
CA LEU A 235 29.64 -6.83 9.88
C LEU A 235 29.21 -6.47 11.32
N PRO A 236 29.98 -5.70 12.12
CA PRO A 236 29.57 -5.34 13.48
C PRO A 236 28.23 -4.60 13.57
N PHE A 237 27.83 -3.86 12.53
CA PHE A 237 26.56 -3.16 12.50
C PHE A 237 25.40 -4.03 11.97
N PHE A 238 25.71 -5.00 11.10
CA PHE A 238 24.72 -5.93 10.58
C PHE A 238 24.27 -6.98 11.61
N LEU A 239 25.20 -7.57 12.38
CA LEU A 239 24.86 -8.59 13.37
C LEU A 239 23.73 -8.19 14.34
N PRO A 240 23.72 -6.98 14.92
CA PRO A 240 22.61 -6.53 15.77
C PRO A 240 21.36 -6.08 14.99
N SER A 241 21.49 -5.70 13.71
CA SER A 241 20.38 -5.29 12.83
C SER A 241 19.50 -6.49 12.44
N THR A 242 18.34 -6.26 11.83
CA THR A 242 17.54 -7.32 11.18
C THR A 242 17.92 -7.49 9.71
N GLY A 243 18.34 -6.42 9.02
CA GLY A 243 18.81 -6.46 7.64
C GLY A 243 20.07 -5.62 7.39
N PHE A 244 20.70 -5.87 6.24
CA PHE A 244 21.83 -5.10 5.71
C PHE A 244 21.53 -4.66 4.29
N PHE A 245 21.65 -3.37 4.01
CA PHE A 245 21.45 -2.80 2.69
C PHE A 245 22.82 -2.35 2.16
N THR A 246 23.33 -3.02 1.12
CA THR A 246 24.59 -2.64 0.48
C THR A 246 24.48 -1.29 -0.24
N ASN A 247 25.58 -0.56 -0.36
CA ASN A 247 25.66 0.51 -1.34
C ASN A 247 25.48 -0.06 -2.76
N TYR A 248 25.16 0.81 -3.72
CA TYR A 248 24.70 0.42 -5.06
C TYR A 248 25.78 0.46 -6.15
N THR A 249 27.05 0.67 -5.78
CA THR A 249 28.19 0.73 -6.72
C THR A 249 29.04 -0.54 -6.71
N TRP A 250 28.42 -1.72 -6.65
CA TRP A 250 29.11 -3.02 -6.70
C TRP A 250 29.32 -3.55 -8.14
N PRO A 251 30.42 -4.27 -8.42
CA PRO A 251 30.57 -5.10 -9.61
C PRO A 251 29.89 -6.47 -9.41
N PRO A 252 29.49 -7.19 -10.48
CA PRO A 252 28.79 -8.47 -10.36
C PRO A 252 29.45 -9.50 -9.44
N SER A 253 30.78 -9.55 -9.38
CA SER A 253 31.52 -10.47 -8.50
C SER A 253 31.28 -10.28 -6.99
N TYR A 254 30.75 -9.13 -6.56
CA TYR A 254 30.57 -8.83 -5.13
C TYR A 254 29.37 -9.53 -4.51
N THR A 255 28.36 -9.92 -5.29
CA THR A 255 27.21 -10.69 -4.78
C THR A 255 27.64 -12.09 -4.35
N ALA A 256 28.49 -12.75 -5.15
CA ALA A 256 29.11 -14.03 -4.80
C ALA A 256 29.98 -13.92 -3.54
N ARG A 257 30.85 -12.90 -3.46
CA ARG A 257 31.70 -12.67 -2.27
C ARG A 257 30.89 -12.37 -1.01
N THR A 258 29.80 -11.62 -1.14
CA THR A 258 28.86 -11.36 -0.04
C THR A 258 28.24 -12.65 0.44
N THR A 259 27.76 -13.49 -0.47
CA THR A 259 27.19 -14.81 -0.17
C THR A 259 28.20 -15.69 0.56
N GLU A 260 29.41 -15.86 0.03
CA GLU A 260 30.48 -16.65 0.65
C GLU A 260 30.84 -16.16 2.06
N TYR A 261 30.94 -14.84 2.24
CA TYR A 261 31.23 -14.24 3.54
C TYR A 261 30.07 -14.44 4.52
N LEU A 262 28.83 -14.25 4.07
CA LEU A 262 27.64 -14.36 4.90
C LEU A 262 27.42 -15.79 5.42
N LEU A 263 27.77 -16.81 4.62
CA LEU A 263 27.75 -18.21 5.01
C LEU A 263 28.70 -18.54 6.18
N SER A 264 29.66 -17.67 6.50
CA SER A 264 30.48 -17.81 7.71
C SER A 264 29.84 -17.21 8.97
N THR A 265 28.59 -16.74 8.89
CA THR A 265 27.83 -16.11 9.98
C THR A 265 26.52 -16.87 10.26
N SER A 266 25.80 -16.50 11.32
CA SER A 266 24.48 -17.06 11.63
C SER A 266 23.31 -16.35 10.94
N LYS A 267 23.56 -15.29 10.16
CA LYS A 267 22.54 -14.50 9.46
C LYS A 267 22.12 -15.18 8.15
N PRO A 268 20.82 -15.18 7.81
CA PRO A 268 20.35 -15.79 6.57
C PRO A 268 20.66 -14.90 5.35
N LEU A 269 20.84 -15.53 4.18
CA LEU A 269 21.11 -14.83 2.91
C LEU A 269 20.08 -13.74 2.57
N ARG A 270 18.82 -14.00 2.92
CA ARG A 270 17.68 -13.10 2.67
C ARG A 270 17.70 -11.81 3.49
N ASP A 271 18.58 -11.68 4.48
CA ASP A 271 18.71 -10.47 5.31
C ASP A 271 19.72 -9.47 4.72
N VAL A 272 20.40 -9.82 3.62
CA VAL A 272 21.25 -8.88 2.86
C VAL A 272 20.52 -8.46 1.59
N PHE A 273 20.21 -7.17 1.51
CA PHE A 273 19.60 -6.49 0.39
C PHE A 273 20.67 -5.78 -0.43
N VAL A 274 20.94 -6.28 -1.63
CA VAL A 274 21.90 -5.70 -2.57
C VAL A 274 21.26 -4.51 -3.26
N GLY A 275 21.88 -3.35 -3.11
CA GLY A 275 21.35 -2.06 -3.57
C GLY A 275 21.42 -1.85 -5.07
N ILE A 276 20.35 -1.34 -5.67
CA ILE A 276 20.30 -0.86 -7.05
C ILE A 276 19.77 0.57 -7.03
N ASP A 277 20.50 1.53 -7.56
CA ASP A 277 20.00 2.90 -7.78
C ASP A 277 19.35 3.00 -9.16
N VAL A 278 18.04 3.27 -9.20
CA VAL A 278 17.28 3.39 -10.45
C VAL A 278 17.70 4.62 -11.25
N PHE A 279 18.30 5.65 -10.62
CA PHE A 279 18.90 6.76 -11.38
C PHE A 279 20.24 6.38 -12.04
N GLY A 280 20.80 5.20 -11.72
CA GLY A 280 21.98 4.66 -12.39
C GLY A 280 23.30 5.26 -11.95
N ARG A 281 23.38 5.93 -10.79
CA ARG A 281 24.60 6.59 -10.29
C ARG A 281 25.64 5.54 -9.87
N GLY A 282 26.41 5.04 -10.83
CA GLY A 282 27.43 4.01 -10.62
C GLY A 282 26.90 2.58 -10.48
N SER A 283 25.58 2.38 -10.55
CA SER A 283 24.95 1.07 -10.50
C SER A 283 25.21 0.23 -11.75
N HIS A 284 25.43 -1.06 -11.54
CA HIS A 284 25.48 -2.04 -12.62
C HIS A 284 24.17 -2.00 -13.42
N GLY A 285 24.26 -2.00 -14.75
CA GLY A 285 23.07 -1.88 -15.61
C GLY A 285 22.65 -0.45 -15.98
N GLY A 286 23.15 0.58 -15.29
CA GLY A 286 22.96 1.99 -15.66
C GLY A 286 21.61 2.61 -15.27
N GLY A 287 20.81 1.96 -14.42
CA GLY A 287 19.53 2.51 -13.95
C GLY A 287 18.38 2.41 -14.97
N GLY A 288 17.28 3.09 -14.68
CA GLY A 288 16.04 3.12 -15.45
C GLY A 288 15.51 1.72 -15.76
N PHE A 289 15.14 1.50 -17.02
CA PHE A 289 14.80 0.16 -17.50
C PHE A 289 15.99 -0.81 -17.59
N GLY A 290 17.21 -0.37 -17.32
CA GLY A 290 18.42 -1.20 -17.28
C GLY A 290 18.66 -1.93 -15.96
N ILE A 291 17.85 -1.70 -14.91
CA ILE A 291 18.06 -2.30 -13.57
C ILE A 291 18.00 -3.84 -13.57
N TYR A 292 17.32 -4.47 -14.54
CA TYR A 292 17.25 -5.93 -14.64
C TYR A 292 18.62 -6.59 -14.79
N LYS A 293 19.57 -5.87 -15.39
CA LYS A 293 20.96 -6.33 -15.56
C LYS A 293 21.66 -6.51 -14.21
N ALA A 294 21.30 -5.70 -13.21
CA ALA A 294 21.74 -5.91 -11.84
C ALA A 294 20.95 -7.03 -11.15
N LEU A 295 19.62 -7.09 -11.34
CA LEU A 295 18.77 -8.14 -10.77
C LEU A 295 19.24 -9.56 -11.13
N GLU A 296 19.72 -9.77 -12.36
CA GLU A 296 20.28 -11.05 -12.83
C GLU A 296 21.48 -11.57 -12.01
N HIS A 297 22.14 -10.72 -11.22
CA HIS A 297 23.35 -11.09 -10.45
C HIS A 297 23.12 -11.26 -8.95
N ILE A 298 21.95 -10.92 -8.41
CA ILE A 298 21.74 -10.79 -6.96
C ILE A 298 21.37 -12.12 -6.30
N ALA A 299 20.57 -12.96 -6.96
CA ALA A 299 20.13 -14.22 -6.37
C ALA A 299 21.32 -15.09 -5.90
N PRO A 300 21.24 -15.72 -4.72
CA PRO A 300 20.07 -15.88 -3.84
C PRO A 300 19.93 -14.80 -2.73
N LEU A 301 20.67 -13.69 -2.79
CA LEU A 301 20.50 -12.57 -1.86
C LEU A 301 19.20 -11.81 -2.14
N SER A 302 18.81 -10.93 -1.22
CA SER A 302 17.68 -10.01 -1.42
C SER A 302 18.10 -8.77 -2.20
N THR A 303 17.14 -8.03 -2.74
CA THR A 303 17.37 -6.80 -3.52
C THR A 303 16.79 -5.60 -2.80
N ALA A 304 17.52 -4.47 -2.82
CA ALA A 304 16.95 -3.15 -2.49
C ALA A 304 16.96 -2.26 -3.74
N ILE A 305 15.77 -1.83 -4.20
CA ILE A 305 15.62 -0.87 -5.30
C ILE A 305 15.49 0.54 -4.70
N PHE A 306 16.43 1.42 -4.99
CA PHE A 306 16.48 2.80 -4.50
C PHE A 306 16.06 3.80 -5.58
N GLY A 307 15.17 4.73 -5.24
CA GLY A 307 14.79 5.82 -6.14
C GLY A 307 13.87 5.39 -7.29
N GLN A 308 12.99 4.43 -7.06
CA GLN A 308 12.06 3.93 -8.08
C GLN A 308 11.07 5.00 -8.61
N GLY A 309 10.91 6.11 -7.88
CA GLY A 309 10.18 7.30 -8.33
C GLY A 309 10.74 7.92 -9.62
N TRP A 310 11.91 7.45 -10.08
CA TRP A 310 12.49 7.74 -11.39
C TRP A 310 11.48 7.71 -12.54
N THR A 311 10.54 6.77 -12.58
CA THR A 311 9.55 6.68 -13.67
C THR A 311 8.73 7.98 -13.79
N TRP A 312 8.43 8.61 -12.66
CA TRP A 312 7.78 9.93 -12.58
C TRP A 312 8.78 11.06 -12.80
N GLU A 313 9.85 11.10 -11.99
CA GLU A 313 10.78 12.23 -11.96
C GLU A 313 11.50 12.47 -13.28
N ASN A 314 11.70 11.41 -14.08
CA ASN A 314 12.37 11.49 -15.37
C ASN A 314 11.49 12.09 -16.48
N THR A 315 10.16 12.08 -16.34
CA THR A 315 9.22 12.45 -17.42
C THR A 315 8.20 13.52 -17.06
N GLN A 316 8.02 13.84 -15.77
CA GLN A 316 7.01 14.79 -15.29
C GLN A 316 7.08 16.20 -15.87
N ASP A 317 8.26 16.63 -16.33
CA ASP A 317 8.50 17.96 -16.90
C ASP A 317 8.40 17.94 -18.45
N ASP A 318 8.15 16.77 -19.05
CA ASP A 318 8.00 16.63 -20.49
C ASP A 318 6.69 17.23 -21.00
N ALA A 319 6.73 17.79 -22.22
CA ALA A 319 5.54 18.29 -22.88
C ALA A 319 4.54 17.15 -23.15
N GLY A 320 3.33 17.26 -22.62
CA GLY A 320 2.29 16.23 -22.77
C GLY A 320 2.36 15.11 -21.72
N PHE A 321 3.11 15.31 -20.63
CA PHE A 321 3.04 14.42 -19.47
C PHE A 321 1.60 14.20 -19.01
N THR A 322 1.24 12.94 -18.79
CA THR A 322 -0.05 12.52 -18.24
C THR A 322 0.18 11.45 -17.20
N TRP A 323 -0.71 11.37 -16.21
CA TRP A 323 -0.65 10.33 -15.20
C TRP A 323 -0.76 8.94 -15.85
N GLU A 324 -1.62 8.78 -16.85
CA GLU A 324 -1.80 7.54 -17.60
C GLU A 324 -0.54 7.12 -18.36
N GLY A 325 0.17 8.10 -18.96
CA GLY A 325 1.45 7.86 -19.61
C GLY A 325 2.51 7.37 -18.62
N TRP A 326 2.63 8.05 -17.48
CA TRP A 326 3.51 7.63 -16.39
C TRP A 326 3.17 6.23 -15.86
N PHE A 327 1.90 5.94 -15.57
CA PHE A 327 1.48 4.63 -15.09
C PHE A 327 1.83 3.54 -16.10
N GLY A 328 1.76 3.87 -17.40
CA GLY A 328 2.28 3.03 -18.48
C GLY A 328 3.77 2.70 -18.31
N ASP A 329 4.62 3.70 -18.08
CA ASP A 329 6.07 3.54 -17.84
C ASP A 329 6.38 2.73 -16.57
N ASP A 330 5.69 3.03 -15.48
CA ASP A 330 5.82 2.30 -14.22
C ASP A 330 5.42 0.83 -14.39
N ARG A 331 4.30 0.58 -15.08
CA ARG A 331 3.86 -0.78 -15.45
C ARG A 331 4.91 -1.51 -16.30
N ARG A 332 5.64 -0.84 -17.20
CA ARG A 332 6.72 -1.48 -18.00
C ARG A 332 7.85 -1.94 -17.10
N LEU A 333 8.32 -1.06 -16.20
CA LEU A 333 9.43 -1.34 -15.28
C LEU A 333 9.09 -2.53 -14.38
N TRP A 334 7.90 -2.50 -13.78
CA TRP A 334 7.52 -3.44 -12.74
C TRP A 334 6.98 -4.76 -13.26
N THR A 335 6.14 -4.75 -14.29
CA THR A 335 5.35 -5.94 -14.67
C THR A 335 5.63 -6.47 -16.07
N GLY A 336 6.25 -5.68 -16.95
CA GLY A 336 6.66 -6.11 -18.28
C GLY A 336 5.95 -5.39 -19.41
N LEU A 337 6.21 -5.82 -20.63
CA LEU A 337 5.72 -5.22 -21.87
C LEU A 337 4.38 -5.84 -22.31
N ARG A 338 3.51 -5.05 -22.93
CA ARG A 338 2.38 -5.55 -23.72
C ARG A 338 2.87 -6.02 -25.10
N PRO A 339 2.10 -6.89 -25.79
CA PRO A 339 2.46 -7.29 -27.15
C PRO A 339 2.68 -6.08 -28.06
N GLY A 340 3.82 -6.06 -28.76
CA GLY A 340 4.21 -4.98 -29.67
C GLY A 340 4.89 -3.77 -29.00
N GLU A 341 4.94 -3.68 -27.68
CA GLU A 341 5.74 -2.66 -27.00
C GLU A 341 7.22 -3.02 -27.00
N GLN A 342 8.06 -1.98 -26.99
CA GLN A 342 9.51 -2.09 -26.81
C GLN A 342 9.95 -1.03 -25.82
N VAL A 343 11.04 -1.32 -25.11
CA VAL A 343 11.68 -0.37 -24.22
C VAL A 343 13.15 -0.24 -24.63
N PRO A 344 13.60 0.96 -25.02
CA PRO A 344 15.00 1.15 -25.33
C PRO A 344 15.82 1.07 -24.04
N VAL A 345 16.69 0.06 -23.95
CA VAL A 345 17.68 -0.03 -22.88
C VAL A 345 19.05 0.28 -23.48
N PRO A 346 19.67 1.43 -23.15
CA PRO A 346 21.00 1.76 -23.66
C PRO A 346 22.04 0.67 -23.34
N PRO A 347 23.05 0.47 -24.21
CA PRO A 347 24.17 -0.40 -23.92
C PRO A 347 24.89 0.08 -22.65
N VAL A 348 25.20 -0.86 -21.74
CA VAL A 348 25.91 -0.55 -20.51
C VAL A 348 27.39 -0.39 -20.83
N LYS A 349 27.97 0.75 -20.50
CA LYS A 349 29.43 0.90 -20.47
C LYS A 349 29.95 0.39 -19.13
N PRO A 350 31.10 -0.31 -19.07
CA PRO A 350 31.70 -0.67 -17.79
C PRO A 350 31.87 0.57 -16.92
N ASN A 351 31.34 0.53 -15.70
CA ASN A 351 31.41 1.66 -14.77
C ASN A 351 32.83 1.84 -14.20
N ARG A 352 33.68 0.80 -14.28
CA ARG A 352 35.02 0.78 -13.68
C ARG A 352 36.11 0.41 -14.69
N PRO A 353 37.31 1.04 -14.60
CA PRO A 353 38.44 0.66 -15.43
C PRO A 353 38.84 -0.81 -15.25
N GLY A 354 38.92 -1.56 -16.36
CA GLY A 354 39.32 -2.97 -16.36
C GLY A 354 38.22 -3.98 -16.00
N GLU A 355 36.98 -3.53 -15.77
CA GLU A 355 35.83 -4.41 -15.58
C GLU A 355 35.46 -5.10 -16.90
N PRO A 356 35.29 -6.44 -16.92
CA PRO A 356 34.92 -7.16 -18.14
C PRO A 356 33.53 -6.74 -18.61
N ALA A 357 33.30 -6.79 -19.92
CA ALA A 357 31.97 -6.60 -20.48
C ALA A 357 31.02 -7.69 -19.95
N CYS A 358 29.85 -7.28 -19.47
CA CYS A 358 28.79 -8.18 -19.05
C CYS A 358 27.72 -8.25 -20.13
N SER A 359 27.42 -9.45 -20.62
CA SER A 359 26.40 -9.68 -21.66
C SER A 359 25.06 -9.91 -20.99
N HIS A 360 24.03 -9.20 -21.46
CA HIS A 360 22.66 -9.30 -20.97
C HIS A 360 21.71 -9.53 -22.15
N GLY A 361 20.61 -10.23 -21.89
CA GLY A 361 19.55 -10.43 -22.88
C GLY A 361 18.64 -9.21 -23.04
N ASP A 362 17.48 -9.46 -23.63
CA ASP A 362 16.40 -8.47 -23.74
C ASP A 362 15.91 -8.01 -22.36
N PHE A 363 15.16 -6.91 -22.35
CA PHE A 363 14.59 -6.33 -21.13
C PHE A 363 13.74 -7.36 -20.35
N LEU A 364 13.98 -7.44 -19.04
CA LEU A 364 13.16 -8.19 -18.09
C LEU A 364 12.56 -7.25 -17.04
N PRO A 365 11.25 -7.31 -16.76
CA PRO A 365 10.65 -6.52 -15.69
C PRO A 365 11.02 -7.04 -14.30
N VAL A 366 10.81 -6.21 -13.27
CA VAL A 366 11.04 -6.60 -11.86
C VAL A 366 10.27 -7.88 -11.49
N LYS A 367 9.03 -8.04 -11.98
CA LYS A 367 8.20 -9.25 -11.79
C LYS A 367 8.88 -10.57 -12.21
N SER A 368 9.85 -10.53 -13.13
CA SER A 368 10.58 -11.73 -13.55
C SER A 368 11.53 -12.29 -12.48
N PHE A 369 11.83 -11.51 -11.43
CA PHE A 369 12.84 -11.85 -10.43
C PHE A 369 12.24 -12.18 -9.05
N PHE A 370 10.96 -11.93 -8.82
CA PHE A 370 10.31 -12.09 -7.52
C PHE A 370 9.03 -12.88 -7.62
N ALA A 371 8.77 -13.70 -6.61
CA ALA A 371 7.53 -14.44 -6.50
C ALA A 371 6.35 -13.48 -6.30
N HIS A 372 5.19 -13.95 -6.77
CA HIS A 372 3.93 -13.28 -6.54
C HIS A 372 3.34 -13.73 -5.21
N HIS A 373 2.72 -12.78 -4.48
CA HIS A 373 2.08 -13.04 -3.20
C HIS A 373 0.55 -12.83 -3.28
N PRO A 374 -0.25 -13.87 -2.96
CA PRO A 374 -1.70 -13.76 -2.93
C PRO A 374 -2.19 -12.96 -1.70
N SER A 375 -3.36 -12.34 -1.84
CA SER A 375 -3.96 -11.55 -0.76
C SER A 375 -4.73 -12.41 0.23
N SER A 376 -4.62 -12.09 1.51
CA SER A 376 -5.45 -12.70 2.57
C SER A 376 -6.89 -12.17 2.52
N VAL A 377 -7.82 -12.95 3.08
CA VAL A 377 -9.22 -12.57 3.29
C VAL A 377 -9.38 -11.94 4.70
N PRO A 378 -10.22 -10.89 4.88
CA PRO A 378 -11.05 -10.24 3.87
C PRO A 378 -10.21 -9.43 2.86
N PHE A 379 -10.59 -9.55 1.60
CA PHE A 379 -10.00 -8.82 0.48
C PHE A 379 -11.04 -7.86 -0.09
N HIS A 380 -10.65 -6.61 -0.28
CA HIS A 380 -11.44 -5.57 -0.92
C HIS A 380 -10.58 -4.81 -1.92
N THR A 381 -11.12 -4.56 -3.10
CA THR A 381 -10.53 -3.60 -4.02
C THR A 381 -11.56 -2.85 -4.84
N THR A 382 -11.28 -1.58 -5.09
CA THR A 382 -11.91 -0.71 -6.10
C THR A 382 -10.97 -0.41 -7.25
N PHE A 383 -9.85 -1.15 -7.34
CA PHE A 383 -8.76 -0.94 -8.28
C PHE A 383 -8.21 0.49 -8.21
N CYS A 384 -8.24 1.08 -7.02
CA CYS A 384 -7.85 2.46 -6.76
C CYS A 384 -6.33 2.57 -6.69
N PRO A 385 -5.68 3.35 -7.57
CA PRO A 385 -4.24 3.56 -7.49
C PRO A 385 -3.83 4.53 -6.37
N GLY A 386 -4.79 5.06 -5.59
CA GLY A 386 -4.56 6.10 -4.59
C GLY A 386 -4.66 7.52 -5.15
N VAL A 387 -5.14 7.65 -6.39
CA VAL A 387 -5.43 8.92 -7.06
C VAL A 387 -6.76 8.83 -7.81
N GLY A 388 -7.33 9.98 -8.19
CA GLY A 388 -8.52 10.02 -9.03
C GLY A 388 -8.86 11.43 -9.52
N ARG A 389 -9.78 11.53 -10.49
CA ARG A 389 -10.37 12.81 -10.95
C ARG A 389 -11.79 13.04 -10.47
N GLY A 390 -12.43 11.99 -9.95
CA GLY A 390 -13.71 12.08 -9.27
C GLY A 390 -13.77 11.18 -8.05
N TRP A 391 -14.93 11.19 -7.40
CA TRP A 391 -15.30 10.24 -6.36
C TRP A 391 -16.71 9.72 -6.62
N TRP A 392 -16.89 8.41 -6.54
CA TRP A 392 -18.17 7.74 -6.75
C TRP A 392 -18.62 7.04 -5.48
N VAL A 393 -19.93 7.05 -5.29
CA VAL A 393 -20.63 6.32 -4.24
C VAL A 393 -21.78 5.56 -4.90
N ASN A 394 -21.71 4.23 -4.91
CA ASN A 394 -22.69 3.35 -5.57
C ASN A 394 -22.96 3.76 -7.05
N GLY A 395 -21.89 4.03 -7.81
CA GLY A 395 -21.97 4.40 -9.23
C GLY A 395 -22.39 5.84 -9.50
N VAL A 396 -22.69 6.64 -8.46
CA VAL A 396 -23.02 8.06 -8.60
C VAL A 396 -21.76 8.89 -8.34
N ARG A 397 -21.37 9.71 -9.31
CA ARG A 397 -20.27 10.67 -9.17
C ARG A 397 -20.71 11.80 -8.23
N VAL A 398 -20.11 11.88 -7.04
CA VAL A 398 -20.43 12.88 -6.00
C VAL A 398 -19.39 13.99 -5.90
N PHE A 399 -18.23 13.81 -6.54
CA PHE A 399 -17.14 14.77 -6.56
C PHE A 399 -16.37 14.68 -7.89
N GLU A 400 -15.85 15.83 -8.33
CA GLU A 400 -14.99 15.95 -9.50
C GLU A 400 -13.98 17.08 -9.30
N ARG A 401 -12.75 16.83 -9.76
CA ARG A 401 -11.67 17.82 -9.84
C ARG A 401 -10.78 17.48 -11.03
N ALA A 402 -10.62 18.43 -11.95
CA ALA A 402 -9.84 18.24 -13.17
C ALA A 402 -8.36 17.93 -12.89
N GLU A 403 -7.77 18.62 -11.92
CA GLU A 403 -6.39 18.43 -11.47
C GLU A 403 -6.18 17.08 -10.76
N GLY A 404 -7.28 16.44 -10.33
CA GLY A 404 -7.31 15.20 -9.58
C GLY A 404 -6.93 15.33 -8.11
N TRP A 405 -6.88 14.21 -7.41
CA TRP A 405 -6.56 14.14 -5.99
C TRP A 405 -5.60 12.97 -5.73
N THR A 406 -4.89 13.03 -4.61
CA THR A 406 -4.03 11.94 -4.11
C THR A 406 -4.37 11.64 -2.65
N ASP A 407 -4.72 10.39 -2.36
CA ASP A 407 -4.87 9.85 -1.01
C ASP A 407 -4.55 8.35 -1.02
N LEU A 408 -3.36 8.00 -0.55
CA LEU A 408 -2.90 6.62 -0.52
C LEU A 408 -3.60 5.76 0.54
N ASP A 409 -4.29 6.37 1.51
CA ASP A 409 -5.19 5.62 2.38
C ASP A 409 -6.27 4.90 1.56
N LYS A 410 -6.70 5.51 0.44
CA LYS A 410 -7.72 4.97 -0.48
C LYS A 410 -7.17 4.01 -1.52
N GLN A 411 -5.85 3.81 -1.58
CA GLN A 411 -5.25 2.90 -2.55
C GLN A 411 -5.64 1.45 -2.25
N THR A 412 -6.17 0.74 -3.24
CA THR A 412 -6.48 -0.69 -3.15
C THR A 412 -5.65 -1.47 -4.17
N SER A 413 -5.75 -2.79 -4.19
CA SER A 413 -4.99 -3.57 -5.16
C SER A 413 -5.46 -3.28 -6.59
N VAL A 414 -4.57 -2.92 -7.50
CA VAL A 414 -4.91 -2.76 -8.93
C VAL A 414 -5.07 -4.09 -9.69
N GLY A 415 -5.12 -5.23 -8.97
CA GLY A 415 -5.22 -6.59 -9.53
C GLY A 415 -3.85 -7.17 -9.88
N ASN A 416 -3.45 -8.27 -9.25
CA ASN A 416 -2.08 -8.81 -9.42
C ASN A 416 -1.92 -9.81 -10.60
N LEU A 417 -3.01 -10.20 -11.26
CA LEU A 417 -2.99 -11.09 -12.44
C LEU A 417 -3.28 -10.37 -13.77
N VAL A 418 -3.62 -9.07 -13.72
CA VAL A 418 -3.99 -8.27 -14.90
C VAL A 418 -2.85 -7.44 -15.48
N TRP A 419 -1.66 -7.53 -14.89
CA TRP A 419 -0.47 -6.79 -15.33
C TRP A 419 0.68 -7.72 -15.74
N PRO A 420 1.33 -7.47 -16.90
CA PRO A 420 1.17 -6.29 -17.78
C PRO A 420 -0.09 -6.33 -18.65
N TYR A 421 -0.69 -7.51 -18.76
CA TYR A 421 -2.02 -7.81 -19.30
C TYR A 421 -2.42 -9.20 -18.76
N PRO A 422 -3.73 -9.51 -18.61
CA PRO A 422 -4.17 -10.83 -18.21
C PRO A 422 -4.04 -11.81 -19.37
N VAL A 423 -3.70 -13.06 -19.05
CA VAL A 423 -3.66 -14.15 -20.03
C VAL A 423 -4.98 -14.90 -19.91
N PRO A 424 -5.90 -14.78 -20.89
CA PRO A 424 -7.14 -15.52 -20.86
C PRO A 424 -6.90 -17.01 -21.11
N GLU A 425 -7.79 -17.84 -20.58
CA GLU A 425 -7.78 -19.30 -20.75
C GLU A 425 -9.14 -19.75 -21.28
N TRP A 426 -9.20 -20.89 -21.96
CA TRP A 426 -10.49 -21.52 -22.29
C TRP A 426 -11.09 -22.20 -21.07
N GLU A 427 -12.39 -22.02 -20.83
CA GLU A 427 -13.07 -22.67 -19.70
C GLU A 427 -13.29 -24.17 -19.97
N ASP A 428 -13.75 -24.54 -21.17
CA ASP A 428 -14.17 -25.92 -21.52
C ASP A 428 -13.14 -26.71 -22.36
N GLY A 429 -11.84 -26.43 -22.20
CA GLY A 429 -10.75 -27.08 -22.93
C GLY A 429 -10.32 -26.35 -24.21
N GLU A 430 -9.29 -26.87 -24.90
CA GLU A 430 -8.71 -26.19 -26.07
C GLU A 430 -9.71 -26.06 -27.23
N CYS A 431 -9.84 -24.84 -27.76
CA CYS A 431 -10.63 -24.53 -28.95
C CYS A 431 -9.70 -24.26 -30.13
N ASP A 432 -10.10 -24.67 -31.34
CA ASP A 432 -9.35 -24.41 -32.60
C ASP A 432 -9.33 -22.92 -32.99
N ILE A 433 -10.04 -22.07 -32.26
CA ILE A 433 -10.07 -20.61 -32.44
C ILE A 433 -8.97 -20.00 -31.56
N ALA A 434 -8.29 -18.97 -32.06
CA ALA A 434 -7.31 -18.24 -31.24
C ALA A 434 -8.00 -17.53 -30.05
N LEU A 435 -7.36 -17.59 -28.88
CA LEU A 435 -7.80 -16.84 -27.69
C LEU A 435 -7.83 -15.34 -28.00
N PRO A 436 -8.89 -14.61 -27.57
CA PRO A 436 -8.89 -13.16 -27.61
C PRO A 436 -7.71 -12.58 -26.84
N SER A 437 -7.18 -11.46 -27.31
CA SER A 437 -6.28 -10.63 -26.52
C SER A 437 -7.08 -9.80 -25.52
N VAL A 438 -6.52 -9.59 -24.33
CA VAL A 438 -7.13 -8.75 -23.29
C VAL A 438 -6.12 -7.68 -22.87
N VAL A 439 -6.57 -6.42 -22.79
CA VAL A 439 -5.76 -5.30 -22.33
C VAL A 439 -6.39 -4.69 -21.10
N SER A 440 -5.57 -4.44 -20.09
CA SER A 440 -5.97 -3.83 -18.82
C SER A 440 -5.55 -2.37 -18.75
N GLU A 441 -6.45 -1.50 -18.32
CA GLU A 441 -6.21 -0.07 -18.11
C GLU A 441 -6.87 0.36 -16.79
N ILE A 442 -6.21 1.21 -16.01
CA ILE A 442 -6.91 1.94 -14.94
C ILE A 442 -7.62 3.13 -15.59
N THR A 443 -8.91 3.27 -15.33
CA THR A 443 -9.68 4.44 -15.76
C THR A 443 -10.09 5.26 -14.54
N LEU A 444 -9.95 6.58 -14.64
CA LEU A 444 -10.37 7.55 -13.63
C LEU A 444 -11.70 8.22 -14.00
N ASP A 445 -12.37 7.74 -15.05
CA ASP A 445 -13.54 8.37 -15.66
C ASP A 445 -14.87 7.82 -15.17
N ASP A 446 -14.90 6.60 -14.62
CA ASP A 446 -16.10 5.99 -14.05
C ASP A 446 -15.72 4.94 -13.00
N ALA A 447 -16.50 4.85 -11.92
CA ALA A 447 -16.24 3.96 -10.79
C ALA A 447 -17.54 3.54 -10.10
N TRP A 448 -17.51 2.38 -9.44
CA TRP A 448 -18.59 1.98 -8.55
C TRP A 448 -18.46 2.71 -7.21
N ASN A 449 -17.32 2.55 -6.53
CA ASN A 449 -16.96 3.27 -5.32
C ASN A 449 -15.52 3.77 -5.44
N GLY A 450 -15.21 4.93 -4.85
CA GLY A 450 -13.85 5.49 -4.87
C GLY A 450 -13.57 6.30 -6.14
N GLY A 451 -12.34 6.25 -6.67
CA GLY A 451 -11.88 7.15 -7.74
C GLY A 451 -11.63 6.55 -9.12
N SER A 452 -11.77 5.23 -9.28
CA SER A 452 -11.35 4.54 -10.50
C SER A 452 -12.03 3.18 -10.68
N SER A 453 -11.87 2.62 -11.88
CA SER A 453 -12.15 1.21 -12.19
C SER A 453 -10.99 0.59 -12.95
N LEU A 454 -10.95 -0.75 -12.97
CA LEU A 454 -10.14 -1.50 -13.92
C LEU A 454 -10.95 -1.72 -15.21
N ARG A 455 -10.48 -1.19 -16.32
CA ARG A 455 -11.03 -1.47 -17.65
C ARG A 455 -10.35 -2.70 -18.25
N LEU A 456 -11.14 -3.65 -18.72
CA LEU A 456 -10.70 -4.79 -19.52
C LEU A 456 -11.23 -4.64 -20.94
N ARG A 457 -10.34 -4.57 -21.93
CA ARG A 457 -10.67 -4.55 -23.36
C ARG A 457 -10.38 -5.91 -23.96
N VAL A 458 -11.41 -6.57 -24.49
CA VAL A 458 -11.31 -7.90 -25.09
C VAL A 458 -11.40 -7.76 -26.60
N GLN A 459 -10.38 -8.27 -27.30
CA GLN A 459 -10.24 -8.11 -28.74
C GLN A 459 -9.81 -9.41 -29.40
N ALA A 460 -10.49 -9.80 -30.49
CA ALA A 460 -10.03 -10.88 -31.36
C ALA A 460 -10.13 -10.43 -32.82
N PRO A 461 -9.20 -10.87 -33.68
CA PRO A 461 -9.29 -10.60 -35.11
C PRO A 461 -10.54 -11.24 -35.71
N LYS A 462 -10.94 -10.77 -36.89
CA LYS A 462 -12.01 -11.39 -37.67
C LYS A 462 -11.69 -12.86 -37.96
N GLY A 463 -12.71 -13.72 -37.89
CA GLY A 463 -12.62 -15.09 -38.36
C GLY A 463 -12.81 -15.21 -39.88
N ASP A 464 -12.62 -16.43 -40.39
CA ASP A 464 -12.76 -16.74 -41.81
C ASP A 464 -14.18 -17.20 -42.20
N SER A 465 -15.06 -17.37 -41.22
CA SER A 465 -16.44 -17.86 -41.40
C SER A 465 -17.45 -16.86 -40.85
N ALA A 466 -18.58 -16.69 -41.53
CA ALA A 466 -19.71 -15.90 -41.05
C ALA A 466 -20.69 -16.72 -40.19
N GLU A 467 -20.39 -17.99 -39.94
CA GLU A 467 -21.17 -18.84 -39.03
C GLU A 467 -21.09 -18.29 -37.59
N PRO A 468 -22.17 -18.42 -36.80
CA PRO A 468 -22.14 -18.07 -35.38
C PRO A 468 -21.04 -18.84 -34.64
N ALA A 469 -20.37 -18.17 -33.70
CA ALA A 469 -19.32 -18.79 -32.89
C ALA A 469 -19.59 -18.57 -31.40
N PHE A 470 -19.43 -19.65 -30.62
CA PHE A 470 -19.44 -19.60 -29.16
C PHE A 470 -18.01 -19.68 -28.63
N ARG A 471 -17.69 -18.82 -27.66
CA ARG A 471 -16.42 -18.83 -26.94
C ARG A 471 -16.70 -18.67 -25.44
N SER A 472 -16.12 -19.53 -24.61
CA SER A 472 -16.15 -19.36 -23.16
C SER A 472 -14.72 -19.19 -22.66
N ILE A 473 -14.39 -17.98 -22.21
CA ILE A 473 -13.03 -17.64 -21.77
C ILE A 473 -13.02 -17.22 -20.30
N ARG A 474 -11.97 -17.61 -19.60
CA ARG A 474 -11.67 -17.14 -18.26
C ARG A 474 -10.62 -16.03 -18.31
N ILE A 475 -10.88 -14.93 -17.61
CA ILE A 475 -9.93 -13.82 -17.43
C ILE A 475 -9.57 -13.72 -15.95
N PRO A 476 -8.35 -14.09 -15.54
CA PRO A 476 -7.92 -13.95 -14.15
C PRO A 476 -7.73 -12.47 -13.79
N VAL A 477 -8.16 -12.09 -12.59
CA VAL A 477 -8.09 -10.70 -12.09
C VAL A 477 -7.13 -10.58 -10.91
N HIS A 478 -7.34 -11.41 -9.88
CA HIS A 478 -6.59 -11.31 -8.63
C HIS A 478 -6.48 -12.66 -7.94
N SER A 479 -5.38 -12.89 -7.22
CA SER A 479 -5.21 -14.10 -6.40
C SER A 479 -5.53 -13.85 -4.93
N VAL A 480 -6.29 -14.74 -4.30
CA VAL A 480 -6.66 -14.69 -2.89
C VAL A 480 -6.36 -16.02 -2.20
N ILE A 481 -6.18 -16.00 -0.88
CA ILE A 481 -6.07 -17.20 -0.06
C ILE A 481 -7.42 -17.48 0.58
N LEU A 482 -8.01 -18.64 0.29
CA LEU A 482 -9.27 -19.08 0.87
C LEU A 482 -9.01 -20.12 1.96
N ASP A 483 -9.75 -20.02 3.07
CA ASP A 483 -9.69 -20.98 4.17
C ASP A 483 -10.69 -22.14 3.93
N SER A 484 -10.25 -23.38 4.04
CA SER A 484 -11.14 -24.54 3.87
C SER A 484 -12.16 -24.76 4.98
N SER A 485 -11.94 -24.21 6.18
CA SER A 485 -12.91 -24.39 7.26
C SER A 485 -14.06 -23.38 7.22
N GLU A 486 -14.02 -22.41 6.29
CA GLU A 486 -14.90 -21.26 6.28
C GLU A 486 -15.65 -21.13 4.96
N VAL A 487 -16.88 -20.65 5.05
CA VAL A 487 -17.65 -20.30 3.86
C VAL A 487 -17.41 -18.84 3.50
N HIS A 488 -16.98 -18.63 2.26
CA HIS A 488 -16.64 -17.32 1.74
C HIS A 488 -17.76 -16.79 0.85
N GLU A 489 -17.91 -15.47 0.82
CA GLU A 489 -18.75 -14.74 -0.11
C GLU A 489 -17.84 -13.84 -0.94
N ALA A 490 -17.98 -13.94 -2.27
CA ALA A 490 -17.29 -13.06 -3.19
C ALA A 490 -18.29 -12.27 -4.02
N SER A 491 -18.00 -11.00 -4.25
CA SER A 491 -18.83 -10.12 -5.07
C SER A 491 -17.97 -9.30 -6.01
N VAL A 492 -18.45 -9.11 -7.24
CA VAL A 492 -17.84 -8.22 -8.23
C VAL A 492 -18.89 -7.27 -8.79
N TRP A 493 -18.52 -6.00 -8.95
CA TRP A 493 -19.33 -4.98 -9.59
C TRP A 493 -18.70 -4.64 -10.94
N TYR A 494 -19.45 -4.86 -12.01
CA TYR A 494 -18.98 -4.58 -13.35
C TYR A 494 -19.98 -3.74 -14.15
N LYS A 495 -19.49 -3.09 -15.22
CA LYS A 495 -20.30 -2.34 -16.16
C LYS A 495 -19.79 -2.57 -17.58
N LEU A 496 -20.68 -2.89 -18.51
CA LEU A 496 -20.34 -2.93 -19.94
C LEU A 496 -20.18 -1.48 -20.42
N GLU A 497 -18.98 -1.13 -20.87
CA GLU A 497 -18.66 0.24 -21.34
C GLU A 497 -18.89 0.37 -22.84
N ARG A 498 -18.49 -0.66 -23.60
CA ARG A 498 -18.71 -0.76 -25.03
C ARG A 498 -19.25 -2.13 -25.37
N GLU A 499 -20.48 -2.15 -25.85
CA GLU A 499 -21.13 -3.34 -26.40
C GLU A 499 -20.77 -3.49 -27.89
N ASP A 500 -20.49 -4.72 -28.31
CA ASP A 500 -20.43 -5.07 -29.72
C ASP A 500 -21.81 -5.60 -30.11
N PRO A 501 -22.57 -4.91 -30.98
CA PRO A 501 -23.94 -5.31 -31.31
C PRO A 501 -24.02 -6.67 -32.03
N ASN A 502 -22.89 -7.26 -32.42
CA ASN A 502 -22.84 -8.59 -33.04
C ASN A 502 -22.58 -9.71 -32.02
N VAL A 503 -22.53 -9.37 -30.73
CA VAL A 503 -22.07 -10.28 -29.68
C VAL A 503 -23.00 -10.21 -28.47
N ASP A 504 -23.56 -11.37 -28.10
CA ASP A 504 -24.21 -11.54 -26.80
C ASP A 504 -23.18 -12.02 -25.78
N LEU A 505 -23.20 -11.40 -24.61
CA LEU A 505 -22.27 -11.67 -23.51
C LEU A 505 -23.02 -12.18 -22.28
N ASP A 506 -22.53 -13.25 -21.69
CA ASP A 506 -22.89 -13.70 -20.36
C ASP A 506 -21.63 -13.75 -19.49
N ILE A 507 -21.68 -13.11 -18.32
CA ILE A 507 -20.51 -12.87 -17.46
C ILE A 507 -20.80 -13.45 -16.09
N ALA A 508 -19.93 -14.35 -15.65
CA ALA A 508 -19.98 -14.99 -14.34
C ALA A 508 -18.69 -14.73 -13.56
N LEU A 509 -18.79 -14.68 -12.23
CA LEU A 509 -17.64 -14.61 -11.32
C LEU A 509 -17.06 -16.01 -11.10
N SER A 510 -15.77 -16.19 -11.33
CA SER A 510 -15.09 -17.49 -11.29
C SER A 510 -13.91 -17.53 -10.32
N PHE A 511 -13.66 -18.72 -9.77
CA PHE A 511 -12.54 -19.01 -8.88
C PHE A 511 -11.84 -20.29 -9.34
N LYS A 512 -10.58 -20.18 -9.77
CA LYS A 512 -9.78 -21.36 -10.15
C LYS A 512 -9.15 -21.98 -8.90
N GLY A 513 -9.09 -23.31 -8.86
CA GLY A 513 -8.49 -24.06 -7.74
C GLY A 513 -9.43 -24.31 -6.56
N VAL A 514 -10.75 -24.20 -6.76
CA VAL A 514 -11.77 -24.45 -5.74
C VAL A 514 -12.87 -25.34 -6.33
N ASP A 515 -13.27 -26.37 -5.59
CA ASP A 515 -14.15 -27.43 -6.11
C ASP A 515 -15.63 -27.02 -6.20
N VAL A 516 -16.10 -26.03 -5.42
CA VAL A 516 -17.53 -25.64 -5.40
C VAL A 516 -17.72 -24.13 -5.17
N ALA A 517 -18.04 -23.41 -6.24
CA ALA A 517 -18.77 -22.14 -6.16
C ALA A 517 -20.27 -22.45 -6.31
N THR A 518 -21.08 -22.05 -5.33
CA THR A 518 -22.55 -22.24 -5.33
C THR A 518 -23.28 -21.03 -5.92
N ALA A 519 -24.58 -21.22 -6.17
CA ALA A 519 -25.55 -20.29 -6.78
C ALA A 519 -25.10 -18.82 -6.87
N GLU A 520 -24.79 -18.39 -8.10
CA GLU A 520 -24.54 -17.00 -8.41
C GLU A 520 -25.84 -16.21 -8.32
N THR A 521 -25.76 -15.01 -7.72
CA THR A 521 -26.83 -14.04 -7.73
C THR A 521 -26.41 -12.82 -8.52
N THR A 522 -27.29 -12.38 -9.41
CA THR A 522 -27.06 -11.23 -10.29
C THR A 522 -28.07 -10.14 -9.97
N ALA A 523 -27.59 -8.91 -9.79
CA ALA A 523 -28.42 -7.75 -9.54
C ALA A 523 -28.02 -6.59 -10.47
N SER A 524 -28.99 -6.10 -11.24
CA SER A 524 -28.84 -4.85 -12.00
C SER A 524 -28.91 -3.66 -11.05
N LEU A 525 -27.98 -2.73 -11.21
CA LEU A 525 -27.79 -1.55 -10.37
C LEU A 525 -27.88 -0.27 -11.21
N PRO A 526 -28.08 0.91 -10.57
CA PRO A 526 -28.12 2.18 -11.29
C PRO A 526 -26.85 2.44 -12.11
N GLY A 527 -26.98 3.24 -13.18
CA GLY A 527 -25.83 3.67 -13.98
C GLY A 527 -25.22 2.59 -14.88
N GLY A 528 -25.94 1.48 -15.13
CA GLY A 528 -25.48 0.37 -15.97
C GLY A 528 -24.56 -0.63 -15.25
N TRP A 529 -24.45 -0.52 -13.92
CA TRP A 529 -23.66 -1.44 -13.12
C TRP A 529 -24.43 -2.74 -12.87
N THR A 530 -23.71 -3.84 -12.73
CA THR A 530 -24.22 -5.15 -12.34
C THR A 530 -23.37 -5.71 -11.22
N ARG A 531 -24.00 -6.27 -10.20
CA ARG A 531 -23.33 -7.03 -9.15
C ARG A 531 -23.53 -8.52 -9.39
N LEU A 532 -22.44 -9.27 -9.39
CA LEU A 532 -22.42 -10.72 -9.27
C LEU A 532 -21.97 -11.09 -7.87
N CYS A 533 -22.57 -12.10 -7.28
CA CYS A 533 -22.19 -12.61 -5.96
C CYS A 533 -22.26 -14.13 -5.94
N VAL A 534 -21.19 -14.76 -5.49
CA VAL A 534 -21.05 -16.22 -5.38
C VAL A 534 -20.64 -16.59 -3.96
N ARG A 535 -21.06 -17.79 -3.52
CA ARG A 535 -20.66 -18.37 -2.25
C ARG A 535 -19.70 -19.52 -2.52
N ILE A 536 -18.55 -19.50 -1.84
CA ILE A 536 -17.42 -20.38 -2.12
C ILE A 536 -17.16 -21.26 -0.90
N GLU A 537 -17.09 -22.56 -1.14
CA GLU A 537 -16.70 -23.55 -0.14
C GLU A 537 -15.39 -24.20 -0.60
N ALA A 538 -14.28 -23.83 0.06
CA ALA A 538 -12.97 -24.36 -0.29
C ALA A 538 -12.78 -25.75 0.35
N GLY A 539 -12.54 -26.78 -0.47
CA GLY A 539 -12.27 -28.14 0.02
C GLY A 539 -10.92 -28.27 0.73
N THR A 540 -9.95 -27.43 0.36
CA THR A 540 -8.63 -27.29 1.01
C THR A 540 -8.22 -25.82 1.00
N ALA A 541 -7.50 -25.38 2.03
CA ALA A 541 -6.96 -24.02 2.05
C ALA A 541 -5.99 -23.88 0.89
N SER A 542 -6.32 -23.02 -0.08
CA SER A 542 -5.58 -22.91 -1.32
C SER A 542 -5.50 -21.47 -1.79
N VAL A 543 -4.45 -21.20 -2.58
CA VAL A 543 -4.39 -20.00 -3.39
C VAL A 543 -5.38 -20.18 -4.53
N SER A 544 -6.37 -19.29 -4.59
CA SER A 544 -7.37 -19.26 -5.65
C SER A 544 -7.24 -17.99 -6.47
N GLU A 545 -7.47 -18.11 -7.77
CA GLU A 545 -7.51 -16.98 -8.68
C GLU A 545 -8.97 -16.56 -8.90
N ALA A 546 -9.32 -15.38 -8.39
CA ALA A 546 -10.57 -14.71 -8.71
C ALA A 546 -10.49 -14.10 -10.11
N GLY A 547 -11.53 -14.29 -10.92
CA GLY A 547 -11.61 -13.78 -12.28
C GLY A 547 -13.03 -13.79 -12.82
N LEU A 548 -13.16 -13.60 -14.12
CA LEU A 548 -14.45 -13.65 -14.82
C LEU A 548 -14.43 -14.81 -15.80
N VAL A 549 -15.55 -15.53 -15.91
CA VAL A 549 -15.85 -16.34 -17.09
C VAL A 549 -16.77 -15.51 -17.96
N ILE A 550 -16.39 -15.36 -19.23
CA ILE A 550 -17.17 -14.62 -20.22
C ILE A 550 -17.54 -15.59 -21.34
N SER A 551 -18.83 -15.89 -21.41
CA SER A 551 -19.44 -16.60 -22.52
C SER A 551 -19.82 -15.58 -23.60
N ILE A 552 -19.34 -15.81 -24.81
CA ILE A 552 -19.39 -14.89 -25.94
C ILE A 552 -20.07 -15.63 -27.09
N VAL A 553 -21.26 -15.16 -27.49
CA VAL A 553 -21.96 -15.64 -28.67
C VAL A 553 -21.83 -14.59 -29.76
N SER A 554 -21.01 -14.86 -30.78
CA SER A 554 -20.91 -13.98 -31.95
C SER A 554 -21.90 -14.43 -33.03
N GLU A 555 -22.82 -13.55 -33.46
CA GLU A 555 -23.77 -13.86 -34.53
C GLU A 555 -23.09 -14.02 -35.89
N ASP A 556 -22.00 -13.28 -36.11
CA ASP A 556 -21.20 -13.28 -37.34
C ASP A 556 -19.71 -13.31 -36.98
N ALA A 557 -19.11 -14.51 -36.96
CA ALA A 557 -17.70 -14.69 -36.61
C ALA A 557 -16.72 -14.10 -37.63
N SER A 558 -17.20 -13.60 -38.77
CA SER A 558 -16.36 -12.91 -39.78
C SER A 558 -16.09 -11.45 -39.40
N LYS A 559 -16.75 -10.95 -38.35
CA LYS A 559 -16.48 -9.64 -37.74
C LYS A 559 -15.46 -9.76 -36.62
N PRO A 560 -14.63 -8.72 -36.38
CA PRO A 560 -13.74 -8.69 -35.23
C PRO A 560 -14.54 -8.59 -33.93
N LEU A 561 -14.10 -9.30 -32.89
CA LEU A 561 -14.64 -9.16 -31.54
C LEU A 561 -14.02 -7.92 -30.88
N ASN A 562 -14.82 -6.99 -30.39
CA ASN A 562 -14.29 -5.82 -29.66
C ASN A 562 -15.29 -5.24 -28.66
N PHE A 563 -15.13 -5.58 -27.39
CA PHE A 563 -15.92 -5.01 -26.29
C PHE A 563 -15.03 -4.61 -25.11
N SER A 564 -15.56 -3.76 -24.24
CA SER A 564 -14.89 -3.39 -22.99
C SER A 564 -15.86 -3.38 -21.82
N LEU A 565 -15.33 -3.78 -20.65
CA LEU A 565 -16.04 -3.73 -19.38
C LEU A 565 -15.17 -3.06 -18.32
N LEU A 566 -15.84 -2.43 -17.36
CA LEU A 566 -15.24 -1.88 -16.16
C LEU A 566 -15.48 -2.82 -14.99
N LEU A 567 -14.46 -3.08 -14.19
CA LEU A 567 -14.56 -3.67 -12.87
C LEU A 567 -14.38 -2.54 -11.85
N GLY A 568 -15.47 -2.22 -11.15
CA GLY A 568 -15.52 -1.13 -10.19
C GLY A 568 -15.21 -1.57 -8.76
N GLN A 569 -15.45 -2.85 -8.43
CA GLN A 569 -15.18 -3.40 -7.12
C GLN A 569 -15.07 -4.93 -7.16
N LEU A 570 -14.18 -5.52 -6.37
CA LEU A 570 -14.07 -6.95 -6.10
C LEU A 570 -13.84 -7.19 -4.60
N ASP A 571 -14.72 -7.98 -4.00
CA ASP A 571 -14.67 -8.34 -2.58
C ASP A 571 -14.64 -9.85 -2.40
N VAL A 572 -13.86 -10.31 -1.43
CA VAL A 572 -13.84 -11.70 -0.97
C VAL A 572 -13.74 -11.68 0.55
N ALA A 573 -14.78 -12.11 1.25
CA ALA A 573 -14.85 -12.09 2.71
C ALA A 573 -15.52 -13.34 3.25
N ARG A 574 -15.31 -13.68 4.53
CA ARG A 574 -16.11 -14.72 5.21
C ARG A 574 -17.59 -14.33 5.22
N ALA A 575 -18.52 -15.29 5.17
CA ALA A 575 -19.95 -15.01 5.24
C ALA A 575 -20.31 -14.15 6.48
N LYS A 576 -21.32 -13.28 6.36
CA LYS A 576 -21.66 -12.29 7.40
C LYS A 576 -22.12 -12.97 8.70
N CYS A 577 -21.50 -12.61 9.84
CA CYS A 577 -22.03 -12.93 11.17
C CYS A 577 -22.64 -11.71 11.88
N HIS A 578 -22.45 -10.50 11.34
CA HIS A 578 -22.92 -9.25 11.95
C HIS A 578 -23.07 -8.11 10.92
N GLN A 579 -23.70 -7.00 11.33
CA GLN A 579 -23.92 -5.81 10.50
C GLN A 579 -23.28 -4.56 11.13
N PRO A 580 -22.28 -3.93 10.48
CA PRO A 580 -21.71 -2.65 10.89
C PRO A 580 -22.77 -1.53 10.96
N SER A 581 -22.67 -0.63 11.93
CA SER A 581 -23.58 0.51 12.10
C SER A 581 -22.85 1.72 12.70
N LEU A 582 -23.53 2.86 12.72
CA LEU A 582 -23.09 4.12 13.32
C LEU A 582 -24.03 4.49 14.47
N ILE A 583 -23.48 5.01 15.57
CA ILE A 583 -24.27 5.32 16.79
C ILE A 583 -24.63 6.80 16.85
N TRP A 584 -23.62 7.66 16.74
CA TRP A 584 -23.75 9.11 16.86
C TRP A 584 -22.66 9.81 16.06
N ALA A 585 -22.90 11.09 15.74
CA ALA A 585 -21.90 12.04 15.27
C ALA A 585 -21.97 13.32 16.12
N ASP A 586 -20.84 13.99 16.26
CA ASP A 586 -20.68 15.24 16.99
C ASP A 586 -19.72 16.19 16.26
N PHE A 587 -19.73 17.47 16.63
CA PHE A 587 -18.90 18.52 16.04
C PHE A 587 -18.32 19.43 17.12
N SER A 588 -17.01 19.67 17.05
CA SER A 588 -16.31 20.63 17.91
C SER A 588 -15.54 21.65 17.07
N GLY A 589 -15.83 22.93 17.23
CA GLY A 589 -15.24 23.98 16.40
C GLY A 589 -15.67 25.39 16.75
N THR A 590 -15.18 26.35 15.96
CA THR A 590 -15.64 27.75 16.01
C THR A 590 -16.44 28.04 14.74
N GLY A 591 -17.75 28.23 14.87
CA GLY A 591 -18.64 28.33 13.71
C GLY A 591 -18.66 27.00 12.96
N LEU A 592 -18.27 27.02 11.68
CA LEU A 592 -18.22 25.83 10.81
C LEU A 592 -16.79 25.32 10.59
N ASP A 593 -15.78 25.98 11.17
CA ASP A 593 -14.40 25.49 11.18
C ASP A 593 -14.20 24.62 12.42
N GLY A 594 -13.89 23.33 12.22
CA GLY A 594 -13.74 22.39 13.33
C GLY A 594 -13.74 20.92 12.93
N THR A 595 -13.79 20.07 13.94
CA THR A 595 -13.63 18.62 13.79
C THR A 595 -14.97 17.90 13.96
N LEU A 596 -15.36 17.11 12.96
CA LEU A 596 -16.41 16.10 13.07
C LEU A 596 -15.87 14.84 13.71
N THR A 597 -16.64 14.24 14.61
CA THR A 597 -16.35 12.93 15.23
C THR A 597 -17.59 12.04 15.23
N TRP A 598 -17.42 10.72 15.25
CA TRP A 598 -18.52 9.76 15.30
C TRP A 598 -18.09 8.44 15.95
N GLU A 599 -19.07 7.60 16.29
CA GLU A 599 -18.80 6.25 16.82
C GLU A 599 -19.44 5.15 15.98
N THR A 600 -18.71 4.04 15.88
CA THR A 600 -19.10 2.83 15.16
C THR A 600 -19.67 1.77 16.11
N ALA A 601 -20.58 0.95 15.62
CA ALA A 601 -21.16 -0.18 16.35
C ALA A 601 -21.36 -1.39 15.45
N VAL A 602 -21.61 -2.53 16.09
CA VAL A 602 -22.13 -3.74 15.45
C VAL A 602 -23.57 -3.93 15.87
N THR A 603 -24.40 -4.34 14.91
CA THR A 603 -25.72 -4.90 15.18
C THR A 603 -25.73 -6.38 14.79
N PHE A 604 -26.30 -7.21 15.65
CA PHE A 604 -26.48 -8.64 15.40
C PHE A 604 -27.89 -8.89 14.89
N ALA A 605 -28.03 -9.87 14.00
CA ALA A 605 -29.35 -10.32 13.59
C ALA A 605 -30.14 -10.81 14.82
N PRO A 606 -31.47 -10.60 14.88
CA PRO A 606 -32.29 -11.15 15.95
C PRO A 606 -32.10 -12.66 16.05
N LEU A 607 -31.90 -13.17 17.26
CA LEU A 607 -31.85 -14.61 17.51
C LEU A 607 -33.22 -15.21 17.20
N SER A 608 -33.27 -16.14 16.25
CA SER A 608 -34.50 -16.87 15.88
C SER A 608 -34.94 -17.90 16.94
N GLY A 609 -34.05 -18.24 17.88
CA GLY A 609 -34.30 -19.13 19.01
C GLY A 609 -33.03 -19.49 19.76
N LEU A 610 -33.16 -19.96 21.00
CA LEU A 610 -32.04 -20.46 21.81
C LEU A 610 -31.98 -21.99 21.68
N THR A 611 -30.85 -22.53 21.22
CA THR A 611 -30.63 -23.98 20.98
C THR A 611 -29.83 -24.67 22.09
N LEU A 612 -29.86 -24.15 23.31
CA LEU A 612 -29.23 -24.84 24.45
C LEU A 612 -30.02 -26.10 24.81
N THR A 613 -29.36 -27.25 24.81
CA THR A 613 -29.97 -28.55 25.14
C THR A 613 -29.98 -28.85 26.65
N GLY A 614 -29.28 -28.07 27.46
CA GLY A 614 -29.23 -28.18 28.92
C GLY A 614 -28.04 -27.44 29.53
N PRO A 615 -27.88 -27.46 30.86
CA PRO A 615 -26.73 -26.83 31.54
C PRO A 615 -25.38 -27.49 31.21
N GLU A 616 -25.40 -28.71 30.65
CA GLU A 616 -24.21 -29.47 30.25
C GLU A 616 -23.92 -29.38 28.73
N ASP A 617 -24.67 -28.56 27.98
CA ASP A 617 -24.44 -28.38 26.54
C ASP A 617 -23.08 -27.70 26.31
N PRO A 618 -22.11 -28.35 25.64
CA PRO A 618 -20.78 -27.77 25.43
C PRO A 618 -20.78 -26.68 24.35
N ASN A 619 -21.89 -26.54 23.59
CA ASN A 619 -21.97 -25.56 22.52
C ASN A 619 -22.44 -24.21 23.07
N PRO A 620 -21.73 -23.11 22.76
CA PRO A 620 -22.16 -21.80 23.20
C PRO A 620 -23.50 -21.42 22.54
N ALA A 621 -24.32 -20.65 23.26
CA ALA A 621 -25.63 -20.18 22.80
C ALA A 621 -25.57 -19.31 21.53
N TRP A 622 -24.39 -18.78 21.21
CA TRP A 622 -24.06 -18.01 20.02
C TRP A 622 -22.61 -18.33 19.63
N PRO A 623 -22.21 -18.10 18.36
CA PRO A 623 -20.82 -18.25 17.95
C PRO A 623 -19.88 -17.45 18.85
N THR A 624 -18.68 -17.98 19.12
CA THR A 624 -17.63 -17.22 19.79
C THR A 624 -17.24 -16.03 18.93
N PHE A 625 -17.29 -14.83 19.51
CA PHE A 625 -16.77 -13.63 18.86
C PHE A 625 -15.25 -13.65 19.03
N ASP A 626 -14.50 -13.91 17.95
CA ASP A 626 -13.05 -13.66 17.95
C ASP A 626 -12.79 -12.15 18.11
N ASP A 627 -11.65 -11.76 18.70
CA ASP A 627 -11.25 -10.36 18.90
C ASP A 627 -11.22 -9.53 17.60
N ALA A 628 -11.20 -10.20 16.44
CA ALA A 628 -11.23 -9.59 15.09
C ALA A 628 -12.65 -9.29 14.55
N VAL A 629 -13.72 -9.55 15.31
CA VAL A 629 -15.13 -9.60 14.83
C VAL A 629 -15.91 -8.30 15.08
N LEU A 630 -15.26 -7.20 15.46
CA LEU A 630 -15.92 -5.89 15.60
C LEU A 630 -15.71 -5.04 14.35
N PRO A 631 -16.71 -4.23 13.95
CA PRO A 631 -16.99 -3.91 12.57
C PRO A 631 -15.87 -3.09 11.95
N ALA A 632 -15.31 -3.56 10.84
CA ALA A 632 -14.34 -2.78 10.08
C ALA A 632 -15.08 -1.95 9.03
N PHE A 633 -14.98 -0.63 9.15
CA PHE A 633 -15.24 0.29 8.06
C PHE A 633 -13.93 0.53 7.32
N LEU A 634 -13.97 0.60 5.99
CA LEU A 634 -12.81 1.03 5.20
C LEU A 634 -12.59 2.53 5.37
N TYR A 635 -13.69 3.29 5.34
CA TYR A 635 -13.71 4.74 5.49
C TYR A 635 -15.15 5.23 5.62
N PHE A 636 -15.30 6.55 5.79
CA PHE A 636 -16.59 7.23 5.84
C PHE A 636 -16.64 8.32 4.77
N ASN A 637 -17.74 8.38 4.03
CA ASN A 637 -18.10 9.52 3.19
C ASN A 637 -18.76 10.58 4.07
N ILE A 638 -18.36 11.83 3.87
CA ILE A 638 -18.87 12.97 4.62
C ILE A 638 -19.65 13.87 3.67
N PHE A 639 -20.89 14.20 4.04
CA PHE A 639 -21.75 15.09 3.28
C PHE A 639 -22.21 16.26 4.15
N ALA A 640 -22.55 17.38 3.52
CA ALA A 640 -23.07 18.57 4.19
C ALA A 640 -24.29 19.12 3.45
N GLN A 641 -25.29 19.58 4.21
CA GLN A 641 -26.51 20.20 3.70
C GLN A 641 -26.79 21.50 4.46
N TYR A 642 -26.92 22.62 3.74
CA TYR A 642 -27.46 23.84 4.32
C TYR A 642 -28.98 23.74 4.50
N ARG A 643 -29.47 24.25 5.64
CA ARG A 643 -30.88 24.36 5.98
C ARG A 643 -31.18 25.73 6.57
N ALA A 644 -32.29 26.34 6.16
CA ALA A 644 -32.69 27.67 6.62
C ALA A 644 -33.07 27.73 8.11
N SER A 645 -33.46 26.60 8.71
CA SER A 645 -33.75 26.49 10.15
C SER A 645 -33.69 25.04 10.63
N VAL A 646 -33.69 24.81 11.95
CA VAL A 646 -33.73 23.46 12.56
C VAL A 646 -34.97 22.68 12.10
N GLN A 647 -36.08 23.38 11.90
CA GLN A 647 -37.37 22.80 11.53
C GLN A 647 -37.47 22.41 10.05
N ALA A 648 -36.58 22.91 9.20
CA ALA A 648 -36.54 22.51 7.80
C ALA A 648 -36.23 21.00 7.70
N ALA A 649 -36.96 20.29 6.83
CA ALA A 649 -36.80 18.84 6.67
C ALA A 649 -35.36 18.48 6.27
N ARG A 650 -34.85 17.37 6.83
CA ARG A 650 -33.58 16.77 6.40
C ARG A 650 -33.83 15.97 5.13
N GLN A 651 -33.03 16.20 4.09
CA GLN A 651 -33.06 15.40 2.86
C GLN A 651 -31.61 15.00 2.53
N PRO A 652 -31.10 13.90 3.12
CA PRO A 652 -29.70 13.49 2.95
C PRO A 652 -29.30 13.23 1.49
N SER A 653 -30.26 12.84 0.64
CA SER A 653 -30.08 12.69 -0.81
C SER A 653 -29.62 13.96 -1.52
N ASP A 654 -29.94 15.13 -0.95
CA ASP A 654 -29.64 16.43 -1.53
C ASP A 654 -28.37 17.04 -0.90
N ALA A 655 -27.73 16.33 0.04
CA ALA A 655 -26.51 16.77 0.67
C ALA A 655 -25.34 16.73 -0.33
N SER A 656 -24.48 17.74 -0.27
CA SER A 656 -23.26 17.79 -1.07
C SER A 656 -22.17 16.98 -0.39
N TRP A 657 -21.47 16.12 -1.13
CA TRP A 657 -20.30 15.42 -0.61
C TRP A 657 -19.19 16.45 -0.34
N ILE A 658 -18.48 16.31 0.79
CA ILE A 658 -17.40 17.23 1.17
C ILE A 658 -16.05 16.55 1.40
N GLY A 659 -16.02 15.23 1.58
CA GLY A 659 -14.76 14.51 1.77
C GLY A 659 -14.90 13.07 2.26
N THR A 660 -13.76 12.42 2.46
CA THR A 660 -13.65 11.13 3.15
C THR A 660 -12.69 11.17 4.34
N SER A 661 -12.96 10.34 5.36
CA SER A 661 -12.10 10.15 6.53
C SER A 661 -10.77 9.43 6.20
N GLY A 662 -9.85 9.31 7.16
CA GLY A 662 -8.68 8.41 7.08
C GLY A 662 -7.35 9.05 6.68
N TYR A 663 -7.35 10.17 5.93
CA TYR A 663 -6.12 10.79 5.40
C TYR A 663 -5.04 11.09 6.47
N ALA A 664 -5.46 11.57 7.64
CA ALA A 664 -4.57 11.88 8.76
C ALA A 664 -4.24 10.68 9.67
N GLY A 665 -4.61 9.46 9.27
CA GLY A 665 -4.47 8.26 10.10
C GLY A 665 -5.45 8.21 11.28
N ARG A 666 -6.53 8.98 11.24
CA ARG A 666 -7.61 8.96 12.25
C ARG A 666 -8.89 8.45 11.60
N ALA A 667 -9.44 7.35 12.13
CA ALA A 667 -10.53 6.62 11.47
C ALA A 667 -11.87 7.37 11.53
N ARG A 668 -12.13 7.98 12.70
CA ARG A 668 -13.45 8.52 13.10
C ARG A 668 -13.45 10.04 13.26
N THR A 669 -12.59 10.73 12.52
CA THR A 669 -12.54 12.18 12.51
C THR A 669 -12.50 12.75 11.10
N PHE A 670 -13.01 13.96 10.95
CA PHE A 670 -12.92 14.73 9.70
C PHE A 670 -12.81 16.22 10.02
N GLU A 671 -11.75 16.87 9.53
CA GLU A 671 -11.58 18.32 9.69
C GLU A 671 -12.40 19.07 8.63
N VAL A 672 -13.28 19.95 9.11
CA VAL A 672 -14.12 20.81 8.30
C VAL A 672 -13.51 22.20 8.29
N ALA A 673 -13.09 22.65 7.11
CA ALA A 673 -12.85 24.06 6.83
C ALA A 673 -14.11 24.66 6.21
N ALA A 674 -14.69 25.69 6.82
CA ALA A 674 -15.92 26.33 6.36
C ALA A 674 -15.79 26.84 4.92
N ALA A 675 -14.60 27.29 4.54
CA ALA A 675 -14.28 27.76 3.19
C ALA A 675 -14.33 26.66 2.11
N ASN A 676 -14.27 25.37 2.48
CA ASN A 676 -14.39 24.26 1.54
C ASN A 676 -15.84 23.87 1.23
N LEU A 677 -16.83 24.33 2.02
CA LEU A 677 -18.23 23.95 1.83
C LEU A 677 -18.79 24.49 0.51
N PRO A 678 -19.38 23.64 -0.36
CA PRO A 678 -19.64 23.96 -1.77
C PRO A 678 -20.95 24.72 -2.01
N PHE A 679 -21.50 25.39 -1.00
CA PHE A 679 -22.78 26.09 -1.06
C PHE A 679 -22.80 27.35 -0.19
N ASP A 680 -23.70 28.28 -0.51
CA ASP A 680 -23.91 29.49 0.27
C ASP A 680 -24.52 29.19 1.64
N ARG A 681 -24.15 30.03 2.63
CA ARG A 681 -24.53 29.85 4.03
C ARG A 681 -25.06 31.15 4.63
N PRO A 682 -26.31 31.55 4.31
CA PRO A 682 -26.92 32.73 4.90
C PRO A 682 -26.97 32.66 6.43
N ALA A 683 -26.74 33.81 7.07
CA ALA A 683 -26.72 33.95 8.53
C ALA A 683 -28.03 33.47 9.17
N GLY A 684 -27.91 32.79 10.32
CA GLY A 684 -29.05 32.22 11.04
C GLY A 684 -29.54 30.87 10.50
N GLY A 685 -28.88 30.32 9.48
CA GLY A 685 -29.08 28.95 9.00
C GLY A 685 -28.28 27.90 9.78
N ILE A 686 -28.36 26.66 9.32
CA ILE A 686 -27.73 25.48 9.90
C ILE A 686 -27.10 24.65 8.80
N VAL A 687 -25.94 24.07 9.08
CA VAL A 687 -25.36 23.00 8.25
C VAL A 687 -25.55 21.68 8.98
N THR A 688 -26.18 20.71 8.31
CA THR A 688 -26.22 19.33 8.76
C THR A 688 -25.09 18.57 8.11
N PHE A 689 -24.21 18.00 8.91
CA PHE A 689 -23.16 17.09 8.46
C PHE A 689 -23.64 15.65 8.61
N TYR A 690 -23.49 14.85 7.55
CA TYR A 690 -23.83 13.43 7.53
C TYR A 690 -22.56 12.59 7.41
N VAL A 691 -22.50 11.52 8.19
CA VAL A 691 -21.44 10.51 8.12
C VAL A 691 -22.04 9.21 7.60
N GLN A 692 -21.58 8.78 6.43
CA GLN A 692 -22.02 7.56 5.76
C GLN A 692 -20.86 6.56 5.70
N GLY A 693 -21.00 5.44 6.40
CA GLY A 693 -19.96 4.42 6.45
C GLY A 693 -19.86 3.56 5.19
N VAL A 694 -18.64 3.15 4.86
CA VAL A 694 -18.34 2.12 3.86
C VAL A 694 -17.69 0.94 4.57
N THR A 695 -18.32 -0.23 4.53
CA THR A 695 -17.83 -1.44 5.23
C THR A 695 -16.55 -1.97 4.61
N ASP A 696 -15.83 -2.83 5.34
CA ASP A 696 -14.71 -3.67 4.87
C ASP A 696 -15.01 -4.58 3.67
N ARG A 697 -16.28 -4.65 3.25
CA ARG A 697 -16.76 -5.32 2.04
C ARG A 697 -17.26 -4.34 0.98
N GLY A 698 -16.86 -3.08 1.07
CA GLY A 698 -17.24 -2.03 0.13
C GLY A 698 -18.76 -1.77 0.03
N GLU A 699 -19.55 -2.13 1.05
CA GLU A 699 -20.98 -1.81 1.10
C GLU A 699 -21.15 -0.41 1.71
N VAL A 700 -21.83 0.47 0.99
CA VAL A 700 -22.18 1.81 1.48
C VAL A 700 -23.44 1.73 2.34
N LEU A 701 -23.39 2.27 3.55
CA LEU A 701 -24.56 2.33 4.43
C LEU A 701 -25.67 3.22 3.84
N GLY A 702 -26.92 2.75 3.97
CA GLY A 702 -28.11 3.55 3.67
C GLY A 702 -28.20 4.80 4.55
N TRP A 703 -28.94 5.81 4.08
CA TRP A 703 -29.14 7.05 4.83
C TRP A 703 -29.84 6.85 6.17
N ASP A 704 -30.69 5.82 6.28
CA ASP A 704 -31.37 5.39 7.51
C ASP A 704 -30.40 4.77 8.55
N ARG A 705 -29.20 4.40 8.12
CA ARG A 705 -28.12 3.84 8.95
C ARG A 705 -26.92 4.78 9.07
N SER A 706 -27.06 6.00 8.57
CA SER A 706 -26.07 7.06 8.67
C SER A 706 -26.37 7.95 9.88
N VAL A 707 -25.35 8.60 10.42
CA VAL A 707 -25.50 9.55 11.55
C VAL A 707 -25.28 10.97 11.07
N PHE A 708 -25.76 11.95 11.84
CA PHE A 708 -25.62 13.36 11.47
C PHE A 708 -25.49 14.25 12.71
N VAL A 709 -24.98 15.46 12.49
CA VAL A 709 -24.93 16.55 13.49
C VAL A 709 -25.29 17.88 12.84
N ASP A 710 -26.03 18.71 13.57
CA ASP A 710 -26.47 20.05 13.13
C ASP A 710 -25.56 21.11 13.75
N VAL A 711 -25.00 22.01 12.92
CA VAL A 711 -24.10 23.08 13.35
C VAL A 711 -24.64 24.43 12.85
N ALA A 712 -24.72 25.42 13.74
CA ALA A 712 -25.21 26.75 13.38
C ALA A 712 -24.21 27.51 12.49
N CYS A 713 -24.72 28.23 11.49
CA CYS A 713 -23.93 29.10 10.61
C CYS A 713 -23.56 30.43 11.27
#